data_AF-A0A7X7RMQ4-F1
#
_entry.id   AF-A0A7X7RMQ4-F1
#
_cell.length_a   1.000
_cell.length_b   1.000
_cell.length_c   1.000
_cell.angle_alpha   90.00
_cell.angle_beta   90.00
_cell.angle_gamma   90.00
#
_symmetry.space_group_name_H-M   'P 1'
#
loop_
_entity.id
_entity.type
_entity.pdbx_description
1 polymer ?
#
loop_
_entity_poly.entity_id
_entity_poly.type
_entity_poly.pdbx_seq_one_letter_code
_entity_poly.pdbx_strand_id
1 'polypeptide(L)'
;MKKMLSTLFAACVTAVSMSLAQGDPDTYAVIDLSEGSAATSYPVSYMAGEPAGGWTNDLSYVTNKLVLRKIVETNGNHYYMGVFELTRGQLNCLKGTSYGDPQLPVSHAEHQFSDESFNEALKKSGSGLLFEYPTEAKWEYACRAGTTNDYHFGGEGGTNDSASLGDYAWYNDNSGFSVHPVGQKLPNPWGLYDLYGNMAEYCVGDIVRGGTHRLPANSCTSTFSSPTAGFIIPEDQGYRVYARRPILTVNGGTGGGNFLQGTTNTITATVPPHYDFLYWQVDPSSVTNAQGLGELFSTNNATTDVVMPLGDVTLTAVTTETLYLLTVENGTGSGSYTNGQVVTITANPTNTLLYEFDGWIGDISVLADAASPTTTVTIAGGPATVTATYRDRRYPLTVVNGTGSGSYTNGQVVSVEATVPAHHAFSHWEVDPPSVTNALGAGFSATNATTDVVMPLADVTLTAVIEPILYPLTVVNGSGSGSYTNGQIVSITANPTNTLLFEFDGWVPAFAVADPTNATTTMVMPGGPATVTATYRDKSFPVTVNFASSSTASAIYGATVTIGATTTPPTAEHEFDHWEGDIATVADVNSVPTTFIMPATNVTLTAIFRPKFKPQNTFLALNLSDNSVSYSDTPPAGGWTDLHKTTQMVFRKIPAGSFSMGSASGQPDETQHAVTLTKDFYLGIFEVTQKQWEEVRGTTPSFFDGDTLPVERVYYSDIRGNNQGNGWPANSLVDGDSFMGRLRSKDSAVGAADLPTEAQWEYACRAGTTGDYAGVLNDLAWYAANNTPNSTKAVGSKQPNPWGLHDMHGNVWEICLDWYTFSLGSVEQTDPPGTGGVDPVSPPLRVMRGGAYNQTADYLRSAVRWNIVATNQLAGGGAITNFSLPYGFRVAVPQATASYALTVVNGAINTGGVFAVGTTLGLSPAPAPAGMKFGVWQVNPAGLSLGAGFAPNIAQPLLTMPASALTVTAVYIPESSAGLYRFVQNDPDGSFESWRAGGEAFTITAPAPAPGYRFSSWTVTPAGANLGAGFTADAIET
;
A
#
# COMPACT_ATOMS: atom_id res chain seq x y z
N MET A 1 62.90 -17.15 -3.97
CA MET A 1 61.77 -17.89 -3.35
C MET A 1 60.79 -17.03 -2.55
N LYS A 2 61.12 -15.82 -2.07
CA LYS A 2 60.12 -14.82 -1.59
C LYS A 2 59.46 -13.97 -2.72
N LYS A 3 59.73 -14.28 -3.99
CA LYS A 3 59.16 -13.62 -5.19
C LYS A 3 58.26 -14.56 -6.02
N MET A 4 57.88 -15.71 -5.46
CA MET A 4 57.04 -16.73 -6.12
C MET A 4 55.76 -17.07 -5.33
N LEU A 5 55.39 -16.22 -4.37
CA LEU A 5 54.20 -16.40 -3.52
C LEU A 5 53.15 -15.29 -3.72
N SER A 6 53.19 -14.56 -4.83
CA SER A 6 52.25 -13.49 -5.18
C SER A 6 51.19 -13.90 -6.21
N THR A 7 51.00 -15.21 -6.43
CA THR A 7 50.08 -15.75 -7.47
C THR A 7 49.13 -16.84 -6.96
N LEU A 8 48.86 -16.90 -5.65
CA LEU A 8 47.79 -17.74 -5.09
C LEU A 8 47.10 -16.99 -3.95
N PHE A 9 46.20 -16.06 -4.28
CA PHE A 9 45.00 -15.70 -3.51
C PHE A 9 44.15 -14.76 -4.38
N ALA A 10 43.70 -15.30 -5.52
CA ALA A 10 42.71 -14.69 -6.38
C ALA A 10 41.67 -15.77 -6.71
N ALA A 11 40.73 -15.99 -5.80
CA ALA A 11 39.39 -16.52 -6.08
C ALA A 11 38.58 -16.59 -4.78
N CYS A 12 37.35 -16.07 -4.85
CA CYS A 12 36.26 -16.15 -3.88
C CYS A 12 36.09 -14.98 -2.89
N VAL A 13 35.74 -13.80 -3.43
CA VAL A 13 34.59 -13.01 -2.93
C VAL A 13 33.94 -12.40 -4.18
N THR A 14 32.75 -12.87 -4.54
CA THR A 14 31.86 -12.18 -5.48
C THR A 14 31.21 -11.01 -4.74
N ALA A 15 31.95 -9.92 -4.59
CA ALA A 15 31.37 -8.60 -4.44
C ALA A 15 31.27 -8.02 -5.86
N VAL A 16 30.14 -7.41 -6.20
CA VAL A 16 29.93 -6.77 -7.50
C VAL A 16 30.89 -5.57 -7.60
N SER A 17 32.09 -5.81 -8.11
CA SER A 17 33.01 -4.75 -8.49
C SER A 17 32.48 -4.09 -9.76
N MET A 18 31.90 -2.89 -9.64
CA MET A 18 31.89 -1.98 -10.79
C MET A 18 33.34 -1.74 -11.17
N SER A 19 33.79 -2.28 -12.30
CA SER A 19 35.11 -1.97 -12.84
C SER A 19 35.15 -0.47 -13.13
N LEU A 20 35.92 0.28 -12.34
CA LEU A 20 36.41 1.59 -12.79
C LEU A 20 37.14 1.35 -14.12
N ALA A 21 36.63 1.95 -15.19
CA ALA A 21 37.18 1.77 -16.52
C ALA A 21 38.64 2.25 -16.53
N GLN A 22 39.58 1.30 -16.51
CA GLN A 22 40.98 1.53 -16.80
C GLN A 22 41.06 1.97 -18.28
N GLY A 23 40.96 3.29 -18.51
CA GLY A 23 40.81 3.86 -19.85
C GLY A 23 40.07 5.20 -19.93
N ASP A 24 39.47 5.70 -18.83
CA ASP A 24 38.91 7.07 -18.81
C ASP A 24 40.06 8.10 -18.70
N PRO A 25 40.34 8.91 -19.74
CA PRO A 25 41.43 9.90 -19.70
C PRO A 25 41.22 10.99 -18.63
N ASP A 26 40.01 11.12 -18.09
CA ASP A 26 39.62 12.16 -17.13
C ASP A 26 39.53 11.63 -15.68
N THR A 27 40.18 10.51 -15.38
CA THR A 27 40.20 9.86 -14.06
C THR A 27 40.69 10.81 -12.96
N TYR A 28 41.66 11.66 -13.27
CA TYR A 28 42.18 12.73 -12.43
C TYR A 28 42.18 14.07 -13.17
N ALA A 29 41.86 15.15 -12.46
CA ALA A 29 42.04 16.53 -12.90
C ALA A 29 43.17 17.17 -12.08
N VAL A 30 44.16 17.76 -12.75
CA VAL A 30 45.32 18.40 -12.13
C VAL A 30 45.32 19.88 -12.50
N ILE A 31 45.21 20.73 -11.49
CA ILE A 31 45.20 22.18 -11.62
C ILE A 31 46.57 22.70 -11.20
N ASP A 32 47.28 23.36 -12.11
CA ASP A 32 48.63 23.88 -11.84
C ASP A 32 48.54 25.29 -11.24
N LEU A 33 48.94 25.41 -9.97
CA LEU A 33 48.91 26.63 -9.17
C LEU A 33 50.27 27.35 -9.14
N SER A 34 51.25 26.90 -9.93
CA SER A 34 52.64 27.40 -9.87
C SER A 34 52.80 28.88 -10.18
N GLU A 35 51.87 29.49 -10.94
CA GLU A 35 51.84 30.94 -11.21
C GLU A 35 51.45 31.78 -9.98
N GLY A 36 50.98 31.15 -8.90
CA GLY A 36 50.64 31.82 -7.65
C GLY A 36 49.38 32.69 -7.74
N SER A 37 49.20 33.59 -6.76
CA SER A 37 47.90 34.26 -6.54
C SER A 37 47.60 35.36 -7.56
N ALA A 38 48.62 35.79 -8.28
CA ALA A 38 48.54 36.78 -9.35
C ALA A 38 48.10 36.18 -10.70
N ALA A 39 47.99 34.85 -10.81
CA ALA A 39 47.52 34.19 -12.03
C ALA A 39 46.14 34.70 -12.46
N THR A 40 45.97 34.98 -13.75
CA THR A 40 44.66 35.29 -14.33
C THR A 40 43.87 34.01 -14.62
N SER A 41 44.56 32.89 -14.85
CA SER A 41 43.98 31.56 -14.84
C SER A 41 44.99 30.47 -14.49
N TYR A 42 44.51 29.34 -13.97
CA TYR A 42 45.34 28.16 -13.66
C TYR A 42 45.15 27.05 -14.69
N PRO A 43 46.19 26.55 -15.36
CA PRO A 43 46.06 25.45 -16.32
C PRO A 43 45.47 24.18 -15.69
N VAL A 44 44.59 23.49 -16.42
CA VAL A 44 44.06 22.16 -16.03
C VAL A 44 44.46 21.09 -17.03
N SER A 45 44.93 19.97 -16.52
CA SER A 45 45.26 18.77 -17.30
C SER A 45 44.52 17.55 -16.74
N TYR A 46 44.19 16.60 -17.61
CA TYR A 46 43.48 15.38 -17.24
C TYR A 46 44.41 14.17 -17.41
N MET A 47 44.34 13.24 -16.46
CA MET A 47 45.17 12.05 -16.42
C MET A 47 44.33 10.78 -16.20
N ALA A 48 44.68 9.71 -16.92
CA ALA A 48 44.01 8.41 -16.80
C ALA A 48 44.40 7.62 -15.53
N GLY A 49 45.44 8.03 -14.82
CA GLY A 49 46.00 7.29 -13.68
C GLY A 49 47.02 8.07 -12.88
N GLU A 50 47.41 7.53 -11.73
CA GLU A 50 48.45 8.09 -10.85
C GLU A 50 49.83 8.07 -11.54
N PRO A 51 50.68 9.10 -11.35
CA PRO A 51 52.03 9.13 -11.89
C PRO A 51 52.90 7.99 -11.33
N ALA A 52 53.95 7.62 -12.09
CA ALA A 52 54.87 6.56 -11.70
C ALA A 52 55.57 6.87 -10.37
N GLY A 53 55.34 6.04 -9.36
CA GLY A 53 55.88 6.21 -8.01
C GLY A 53 54.97 6.96 -7.03
N GLY A 54 53.78 7.37 -7.47
CA GLY A 54 52.77 7.99 -6.62
C GLY A 54 52.86 9.51 -6.54
N TRP A 55 51.82 10.14 -6.01
CA TRP A 55 51.70 11.59 -5.96
C TRP A 55 52.76 12.30 -5.10
N THR A 56 53.27 11.65 -4.05
CA THR A 56 54.20 12.28 -3.09
C THR A 56 55.67 12.20 -3.49
N ASN A 57 56.02 11.47 -4.57
CA ASN A 57 57.39 11.44 -5.10
C ASN A 57 57.79 12.74 -5.81
N ASP A 58 56.84 13.40 -6.46
CA ASP A 58 56.99 14.75 -6.99
C ASP A 58 56.20 15.70 -6.10
N LEU A 59 56.92 16.40 -5.23
CA LEU A 59 56.32 17.31 -4.23
C LEU A 59 55.47 18.43 -4.86
N SER A 60 55.57 18.68 -6.18
CA SER A 60 54.68 19.63 -6.85
C SER A 60 53.19 19.27 -6.68
N TYR A 61 52.85 17.98 -6.63
CA TYR A 61 51.46 17.50 -6.47
C TYR A 61 50.85 17.77 -5.08
N VAL A 62 51.67 18.08 -4.08
CA VAL A 62 51.23 18.42 -2.72
C VAL A 62 51.64 19.84 -2.32
N THR A 63 52.26 20.62 -3.22
CA THR A 63 52.70 22.00 -2.91
C THR A 63 52.17 23.05 -3.87
N ASN A 64 52.11 22.79 -5.18
CA ASN A 64 51.69 23.80 -6.16
C ASN A 64 50.82 23.24 -7.29
N LYS A 65 50.34 22.01 -7.18
CA LYS A 65 49.27 21.46 -8.02
C LYS A 65 48.16 20.92 -7.14
N LEU A 66 46.92 21.14 -7.54
CA LEU A 66 45.74 20.55 -6.89
C LEU A 66 45.28 19.36 -7.73
N VAL A 67 45.29 18.17 -7.11
CA VAL A 67 44.93 16.92 -7.78
C VAL A 67 43.56 16.45 -7.28
N LEU A 68 42.63 16.26 -8.21
CA LEU A 68 41.26 15.83 -7.91
C LEU A 68 40.97 14.50 -8.62
N ARG A 69 40.41 13.54 -7.88
CA ARG A 69 39.96 12.24 -8.35
C ARG A 69 38.50 12.28 -8.76
N LYS A 70 38.16 11.79 -9.96
CA LYS A 70 36.77 11.59 -10.41
C LYS A 70 36.08 10.47 -9.62
N ILE A 71 35.06 10.79 -8.84
CA ILE A 71 34.20 9.86 -8.11
C ILE A 71 32.88 9.72 -8.86
N VAL A 72 32.49 8.49 -9.18
CA VAL A 72 31.26 8.18 -9.92
C VAL A 72 30.21 7.65 -8.94
N GLU A 73 29.05 8.30 -8.93
CA GLU A 73 27.88 7.90 -8.15
C GLU A 73 27.14 6.75 -8.85
N THR A 74 26.29 6.03 -8.11
CA THR A 74 25.52 4.89 -8.63
C THR A 74 24.54 5.25 -9.76
N ASN A 75 24.10 6.51 -9.82
CA ASN A 75 23.22 7.06 -10.87
C ASN A 75 23.98 7.44 -12.17
N GLY A 76 25.30 7.26 -12.22
CA GLY A 76 26.15 7.63 -13.36
C GLY A 76 26.64 9.08 -13.35
N ASN A 77 26.17 9.92 -12.44
CA ASN A 77 26.74 11.24 -12.20
C ASN A 77 28.12 11.11 -11.59
N HIS A 78 28.92 12.17 -11.71
CA HIS A 78 30.25 12.20 -11.13
C HIS A 78 30.62 13.58 -10.61
N TYR A 79 31.51 13.58 -9.63
CA TYR A 79 32.19 14.75 -9.11
C TYR A 79 33.69 14.46 -8.98
N TYR A 80 34.46 15.49 -8.64
CA TYR A 80 35.90 15.42 -8.41
C TYR A 80 36.18 15.74 -6.94
N MET A 81 37.00 14.91 -6.30
CA MET A 81 37.38 15.05 -4.90
C MET A 81 38.90 15.14 -4.79
N GLY A 82 39.41 16.07 -3.99
CA GLY A 82 40.84 16.22 -3.72
C GLY A 82 41.45 14.88 -3.29
N VAL A 83 42.56 14.51 -3.91
CA VAL A 83 43.29 13.28 -3.56
C VAL A 83 43.79 13.33 -2.11
N PHE A 84 44.17 14.53 -1.67
CA PHE A 84 44.64 14.85 -0.32
C PHE A 84 43.78 15.94 0.30
N GLU A 85 43.97 16.16 1.60
CA GLU A 85 43.66 17.44 2.23
C GLU A 85 44.39 18.58 1.49
N LEU A 86 43.75 19.75 1.41
CA LEU A 86 44.37 20.95 0.86
C LEU A 86 45.61 21.29 1.69
N THR A 87 46.74 21.50 1.04
CA THR A 87 47.99 21.78 1.73
C THR A 87 48.25 23.28 1.88
N ARG A 88 49.09 23.63 2.84
CA ARG A 88 49.58 25.00 3.04
C ARG A 88 50.28 25.55 1.80
N GLY A 89 51.03 24.72 1.06
CA GLY A 89 51.67 25.13 -0.19
C GLY A 89 50.64 25.54 -1.24
N GLN A 90 49.60 24.72 -1.44
CA GLN A 90 48.54 25.00 -2.41
C GLN A 90 47.76 26.28 -2.02
N LEU A 91 47.49 26.47 -0.72
CA LEU A 91 46.87 27.69 -0.23
C LEU A 91 47.77 28.92 -0.43
N ASN A 92 49.08 28.80 -0.17
CA ASN A 92 50.05 29.86 -0.43
C ASN A 92 50.03 30.28 -1.91
N CYS A 93 49.94 29.33 -2.84
CA CYS A 93 49.78 29.61 -4.26
C CYS A 93 48.46 30.35 -4.55
N LEU A 94 47.34 29.97 -3.95
CA LEU A 94 46.04 30.60 -4.23
C LEU A 94 45.91 32.01 -3.64
N LYS A 95 46.51 32.27 -2.48
CA LYS A 95 46.31 33.51 -1.70
C LYS A 95 47.51 34.45 -1.67
N GLY A 96 48.71 33.96 -1.98
CA GLY A 96 49.96 34.72 -1.81
C GLY A 96 50.37 34.86 -0.34
N THR A 97 49.87 33.99 0.51
CA THR A 97 50.23 33.87 1.93
C THR A 97 51.49 33.00 2.10
N SER A 98 52.04 32.97 3.32
CA SER A 98 53.18 32.12 3.66
C SER A 98 52.93 31.37 4.96
N TYR A 99 52.18 30.27 4.89
CA TYR A 99 52.03 29.31 5.98
C TYR A 99 53.18 28.28 5.97
N GLY A 100 53.56 27.78 7.15
CA GLY A 100 54.81 27.03 7.47
C GLY A 100 55.27 25.95 6.49
N ASP A 101 55.30 24.69 6.92
CA ASP A 101 55.70 23.59 6.01
C ASP A 101 54.64 23.43 4.91
N PRO A 102 55.01 23.56 3.61
CA PRO A 102 54.05 23.55 2.51
C PRO A 102 53.37 22.19 2.28
N GLN A 103 53.87 21.10 2.86
CA GLN A 103 53.26 19.76 2.73
C GLN A 103 52.22 19.44 3.80
N LEU A 104 52.15 20.25 4.87
CA LEU A 104 51.15 20.07 5.92
C LEU A 104 49.77 20.54 5.44
N PRO A 105 48.68 19.92 5.93
CA PRO A 105 47.33 20.37 5.63
C PRO A 105 47.08 21.77 6.20
N VAL A 106 46.22 22.53 5.54
CA VAL A 106 45.72 23.80 6.08
C VAL A 106 44.72 23.54 7.21
N SER A 107 44.79 24.34 8.27
CA SER A 107 43.81 24.37 9.36
C SER A 107 42.76 25.48 9.22
N HIS A 108 41.62 25.33 9.90
CA HIS A 108 40.58 26.37 9.95
C HIS A 108 41.09 27.67 10.60
N ALA A 109 42.04 27.57 11.52
CA ALA A 109 42.71 28.74 12.09
C ALA A 109 43.53 29.53 11.05
N GLU A 110 44.06 28.87 10.01
CA GLU A 110 44.85 29.50 8.96
C GLU A 110 43.98 30.09 7.85
N HIS A 111 42.80 29.51 7.60
CA HIS A 111 41.83 30.02 6.63
C HIS A 111 40.40 29.67 7.07
N GLN A 112 39.52 30.66 7.20
CA GLN A 112 38.11 30.42 7.56
C GLN A 112 37.29 29.94 6.36
N PHE A 113 36.38 29.00 6.62
CA PHE A 113 35.59 28.32 5.60
C PHE A 113 34.54 29.19 4.88
N SER A 114 34.03 30.25 5.51
CA SER A 114 33.05 31.15 4.91
C SER A 114 33.66 32.23 4.00
N ASP A 115 34.98 32.19 3.78
CA ASP A 115 35.65 33.17 2.95
C ASP A 115 35.53 32.80 1.46
N GLU A 116 34.56 33.42 0.78
CA GLU A 116 34.31 33.27 -0.66
C GLU A 116 35.59 33.43 -1.50
N SER A 117 36.60 34.13 -0.98
CA SER A 117 37.84 34.38 -1.71
C SER A 117 38.64 33.11 -2.05
N PHE A 118 38.42 31.96 -1.38
CA PHE A 118 39.07 30.69 -1.77
C PHE A 118 38.39 30.09 -3.01
N ASN A 119 37.06 30.03 -2.99
CA ASN A 119 36.27 29.58 -4.12
C ASN A 119 36.49 30.50 -5.32
N GLU A 120 36.58 31.83 -5.12
CA GLU A 120 36.92 32.78 -6.16
C GLU A 120 38.33 32.57 -6.75
N ALA A 121 39.33 32.22 -5.92
CA ALA A 121 40.67 31.92 -6.42
C ALA A 121 40.68 30.67 -7.31
N LEU A 122 39.95 29.61 -6.93
CA LEU A 122 39.85 28.38 -7.71
C LEU A 122 39.02 28.55 -9.00
N LYS A 123 38.02 29.44 -9.01
CA LYS A 123 37.26 29.83 -10.22
C LYS A 123 38.16 30.41 -11.32
N LYS A 124 39.34 30.95 -10.99
CA LYS A 124 40.33 31.42 -11.98
C LYS A 124 40.84 30.29 -12.87
N SER A 125 40.76 29.02 -12.47
CA SER A 125 41.34 27.88 -13.20
C SER A 125 40.86 27.69 -14.65
N GLY A 126 39.85 28.42 -15.14
CA GLY A 126 39.37 28.26 -16.52
C GLY A 126 38.94 26.82 -16.85
N SER A 127 38.73 26.01 -15.81
CA SER A 127 38.61 24.56 -15.84
C SER A 127 37.22 24.08 -16.25
N GLY A 128 36.25 25.01 -16.27
CA GLY A 128 34.84 24.68 -16.38
C GLY A 128 34.33 23.86 -15.20
N LEU A 129 35.08 23.77 -14.09
CA LEU A 129 34.67 23.10 -12.86
C LEU A 129 34.09 24.10 -11.87
N LEU A 130 33.00 23.69 -11.22
CA LEU A 130 32.39 24.36 -10.09
C LEU A 130 33.00 23.81 -8.81
N PHE A 131 33.71 24.67 -8.07
CA PHE A 131 34.30 24.33 -6.78
C PHE A 131 33.29 24.61 -5.67
N GLU A 132 33.05 23.60 -4.87
CA GLU A 132 32.12 23.61 -3.75
C GLU A 132 32.73 22.80 -2.60
N TYR A 133 32.01 22.69 -1.51
CA TYR A 133 32.37 21.80 -0.42
C TYR A 133 31.62 20.48 -0.53
N PRO A 134 32.23 19.36 -0.10
CA PRO A 134 31.52 18.10 -0.11
C PRO A 134 30.39 18.17 0.92
N THR A 135 29.22 17.65 0.57
CA THR A 135 28.22 17.29 1.58
C THR A 135 28.76 16.12 2.41
N GLU A 136 28.29 15.97 3.65
CA GLU A 136 28.61 14.83 4.51
C GLU A 136 28.47 13.46 3.80
N ALA A 137 27.40 13.29 3.00
CA ALA A 137 27.15 12.05 2.26
C ALA A 137 28.18 11.79 1.15
N LYS A 138 28.50 12.81 0.34
CA LYS A 138 29.54 12.72 -0.71
C LYS A 138 30.92 12.45 -0.14
N TRP A 139 31.24 13.04 1.02
CA TRP A 139 32.50 12.77 1.72
C TRP A 139 32.55 11.31 2.17
N GLU A 140 31.51 10.84 2.84
CA GLU A 140 31.44 9.48 3.37
C GLU A 140 31.43 8.43 2.25
N TYR A 141 30.70 8.68 1.17
CA TYR A 141 30.70 7.82 -0.03
C TYR A 141 32.10 7.69 -0.63
N ALA A 142 32.79 8.83 -0.80
CA ALA A 142 34.17 8.85 -1.27
C ALA A 142 35.12 8.15 -0.30
N CYS A 143 34.92 8.32 1.01
CA CYS A 143 35.73 7.73 2.06
C CYS A 143 35.61 6.20 2.09
N ARG A 144 34.37 5.69 2.07
CA ARG A 144 34.05 4.26 2.12
C ARG A 144 34.44 3.51 0.85
N ALA A 145 34.50 4.18 -0.30
CA ALA A 145 34.92 3.60 -1.57
C ALA A 145 34.26 2.24 -1.91
N GLY A 146 32.95 2.14 -1.65
CA GLY A 146 32.15 0.94 -1.90
C GLY A 146 32.03 -0.03 -0.72
N THR A 147 32.60 0.26 0.44
CA THR A 147 32.43 -0.54 1.66
C THR A 147 31.29 -0.02 2.55
N THR A 148 30.83 -0.87 3.47
CA THR A 148 29.78 -0.52 4.46
C THR A 148 30.31 -0.42 5.90
N ASN A 149 31.59 -0.70 6.14
CA ASN A 149 32.20 -0.72 7.47
C ASN A 149 32.71 0.66 7.89
N ASP A 150 32.99 0.85 9.18
CA ASP A 150 33.53 2.11 9.72
C ASP A 150 34.86 2.51 9.05
N TYR A 151 35.60 1.53 8.53
CA TYR A 151 36.80 1.74 7.72
C TYR A 151 36.61 1.15 6.32
N HIS A 152 37.22 1.76 5.30
CA HIS A 152 37.20 1.25 3.93
C HIS A 152 38.03 -0.04 3.73
N PHE A 153 38.74 -0.48 4.77
CA PHE A 153 39.52 -1.70 4.82
C PHE A 153 38.88 -2.69 5.82
N GLY A 154 39.21 -3.98 5.68
CA GLY A 154 38.67 -5.06 6.53
C GLY A 154 37.69 -6.02 5.84
N GLY A 155 37.24 -5.71 4.61
CA GLY A 155 36.41 -6.59 3.77
C GLY A 155 34.92 -6.66 4.14
N GLU A 156 34.08 -7.13 3.21
CA GLU A 156 32.65 -7.39 3.48
C GLU A 156 32.50 -8.48 4.55
N GLY A 157 31.92 -8.14 5.69
CA GLY A 157 31.74 -9.06 6.83
C GLY A 157 32.94 -9.15 7.79
N GLY A 158 33.97 -8.33 7.63
CA GLY A 158 35.05 -8.19 8.62
C GLY A 158 34.63 -7.36 9.84
N THR A 159 35.26 -7.61 10.99
CA THR A 159 35.11 -6.77 12.19
C THR A 159 35.65 -5.36 11.93
N ASN A 160 35.08 -4.34 12.59
CA ASN A 160 35.64 -2.98 12.67
C ASN A 160 37.02 -3.00 13.36
N ASP A 161 38.03 -3.50 12.66
CA ASP A 161 39.35 -3.74 13.21
C ASP A 161 40.22 -2.49 13.08
N SER A 162 40.23 -1.70 14.15
CA SER A 162 41.11 -0.54 14.28
C SER A 162 42.61 -0.90 14.27
N ALA A 163 42.99 -2.18 14.37
CA ALA A 163 44.40 -2.59 14.38
C ALA A 163 45.14 -2.21 13.09
N SER A 164 44.44 -2.15 11.96
CA SER A 164 45.04 -1.75 10.67
C SER A 164 44.96 -0.25 10.39
N LEU A 165 44.27 0.54 11.24
CA LEU A 165 44.09 1.99 11.04
C LEU A 165 45.44 2.73 10.94
N GLY A 166 46.47 2.23 11.62
CA GLY A 166 47.82 2.80 11.57
C GLY A 166 48.45 2.87 10.18
N ASP A 167 48.02 2.04 9.24
CA ASP A 167 48.52 2.06 7.86
C ASP A 167 47.84 3.14 6.99
N TYR A 168 46.65 3.62 7.41
CA TYR A 168 45.78 4.51 6.63
C TYR A 168 45.58 5.89 7.26
N ALA A 169 45.89 6.07 8.55
CA ALA A 169 45.55 7.28 9.31
C ALA A 169 46.67 7.76 10.25
N TRP A 170 46.68 9.07 10.49
CA TRP A 170 47.37 9.69 11.64
C TRP A 170 46.36 9.99 12.74
N TYR A 171 46.48 9.35 13.89
CA TYR A 171 45.55 9.47 15.03
C TYR A 171 46.33 9.45 16.34
N ASN A 172 45.65 9.59 17.48
CA ASN A 172 46.28 9.79 18.80
C ASN A 172 47.50 8.88 19.06
N ASP A 173 47.36 7.58 18.79
CA ASP A 173 48.38 6.59 19.17
C ASP A 173 49.64 6.63 18.28
N ASN A 174 49.58 7.21 17.07
CA ASN A 174 50.70 7.21 16.12
C ASN A 174 51.12 8.60 15.62
N SER A 175 50.37 9.65 15.90
CA SER A 175 50.63 11.01 15.38
C SER A 175 51.61 11.81 16.24
N GLY A 176 51.75 11.47 17.52
CA GLY A 176 52.47 12.31 18.49
C GLY A 176 51.76 13.64 18.79
N PHE A 177 50.44 13.71 18.59
CA PHE A 177 49.60 14.91 18.77
C PHE A 177 49.98 16.09 17.85
N SER A 178 50.49 15.79 16.66
CA SER A 178 50.78 16.76 15.61
C SER A 178 50.21 16.34 14.26
N VAL A 179 49.92 17.33 13.42
CA VAL A 179 49.63 17.12 11.98
C VAL A 179 50.88 16.63 11.24
N HIS A 180 50.67 15.86 10.18
CA HIS A 180 51.73 15.29 9.33
C HIS A 180 51.54 15.67 7.87
N PRO A 181 52.61 15.60 7.05
CA PRO A 181 52.51 15.81 5.62
C PRO A 181 51.49 14.87 4.98
N VAL A 182 50.67 15.40 4.06
CA VAL A 182 49.64 14.63 3.38
C VAL A 182 50.24 13.49 2.53
N GLY A 183 49.51 12.39 2.38
CA GLY A 183 49.87 11.28 1.50
C GLY A 183 50.97 10.36 2.01
N GLN A 184 51.28 10.39 3.31
CA GLN A 184 52.25 9.47 3.94
C GLN A 184 51.67 8.10 4.32
N LYS A 185 50.34 8.00 4.38
CA LYS A 185 49.60 6.75 4.67
C LYS A 185 49.05 6.13 3.39
N LEU A 186 48.51 4.91 3.48
CA LEU A 186 47.92 4.23 2.33
C LEU A 186 46.58 4.89 1.93
N PRO A 187 46.27 4.98 0.62
CA PRO A 187 44.99 5.48 0.16
C PRO A 187 43.88 4.44 0.28
N ASN A 188 42.63 4.90 0.16
CA ASN A 188 41.49 4.03 -0.05
C ASN A 188 41.47 3.41 -1.47
N PRO A 189 40.59 2.42 -1.76
CA PRO A 189 40.51 1.77 -3.07
C PRO A 189 40.29 2.69 -4.28
N TRP A 190 39.86 3.94 -4.06
CA TRP A 190 39.67 4.93 -5.12
C TRP A 190 40.85 5.89 -5.28
N GLY A 191 41.91 5.74 -4.47
CA GLY A 191 43.12 6.55 -4.54
C GLY A 191 43.06 7.83 -3.72
N LEU A 192 42.17 7.93 -2.73
CA LEU A 192 42.10 9.08 -1.81
C LEU A 192 42.89 8.79 -0.53
N TYR A 193 43.73 9.73 -0.13
CA TYR A 193 44.60 9.65 1.05
C TYR A 193 44.02 10.48 2.20
N ASP A 194 44.51 10.28 3.43
CA ASP A 194 44.23 11.14 4.60
C ASP A 194 42.72 11.34 4.87
N LEU A 195 41.91 10.31 4.66
CA LEU A 195 40.46 10.35 4.93
C LEU A 195 40.12 10.09 6.41
N TYR A 196 41.08 9.53 7.16
CA TYR A 196 40.94 9.21 8.58
C TYR A 196 42.05 9.92 9.35
N GLY A 197 41.67 10.68 10.37
CA GLY A 197 42.63 11.42 11.18
C GLY A 197 43.39 12.50 10.38
N ASN A 198 44.62 12.82 10.79
CA ASN A 198 45.37 14.02 10.42
C ASN A 198 44.59 15.30 10.75
N MET A 199 43.65 15.72 9.90
CA MET A 199 42.71 16.81 10.17
C MET A 199 41.27 16.34 9.92
N ALA A 200 40.33 16.86 10.72
CA ALA A 200 38.92 16.58 10.46
C ALA A 200 38.45 17.46 9.30
N GLU A 201 37.84 16.85 8.28
CA GLU A 201 37.56 17.54 7.03
C GLU A 201 36.17 18.19 7.04
N TYR A 202 36.12 19.48 6.74
CA TYR A 202 34.86 20.22 6.68
C TYR A 202 33.95 19.73 5.54
N CYS A 203 32.66 19.55 5.86
CA CYS A 203 31.55 19.28 4.95
C CYS A 203 30.43 20.34 5.09
N VAL A 204 29.67 20.55 4.01
CA VAL A 204 28.51 21.48 3.99
C VAL A 204 27.58 21.22 5.19
N GLY A 205 27.18 22.30 5.87
CA GLY A 205 26.30 22.25 7.05
C GLY A 205 27.01 22.45 8.40
N ASP A 206 28.22 23.04 8.41
CA ASP A 206 29.02 23.25 9.62
C ASP A 206 29.39 21.95 10.35
N ILE A 207 29.77 20.93 9.57
CA ILE A 207 30.17 19.61 10.06
C ILE A 207 31.60 19.28 9.63
N VAL A 208 32.35 18.57 10.46
CA VAL A 208 33.64 17.95 10.12
C VAL A 208 33.55 16.43 10.19
N ARG A 209 34.27 15.73 9.30
CA ARG A 209 34.26 14.27 9.17
C ARG A 209 35.67 13.67 9.30
N GLY A 210 35.77 12.35 9.52
CA GLY A 210 37.02 11.59 9.42
C GLY A 210 37.95 11.61 10.65
N GLY A 211 37.75 12.55 11.58
CA GLY A 211 38.51 12.63 12.83
C GLY A 211 39.84 13.38 12.70
N THR A 212 40.61 13.48 13.78
CA THR A 212 41.89 14.23 13.78
C THR A 212 43.05 13.41 14.32
N HIS A 213 44.26 13.91 14.12
CA HIS A 213 45.48 13.36 14.72
C HIS A 213 45.46 13.25 16.26
N ARG A 214 44.55 13.94 16.97
CA ARG A 214 44.41 13.86 18.44
C ARG A 214 43.38 12.85 18.91
N LEU A 215 42.57 12.33 18.01
CA LEU A 215 41.45 11.46 18.36
C LEU A 215 41.88 9.99 18.47
N PRO A 216 41.24 9.21 19.36
CA PRO A 216 41.44 7.77 19.41
C PRO A 216 40.94 7.10 18.12
N ALA A 217 41.40 5.88 17.86
CA ALA A 217 41.12 5.15 16.63
C ALA A 217 39.62 5.03 16.28
N ASN A 218 38.76 4.84 17.29
CA ASN A 218 37.31 4.74 17.14
C ASN A 218 36.62 6.06 16.77
N SER A 219 37.36 7.18 16.79
CA SER A 219 36.89 8.50 16.36
C SER A 219 37.56 8.97 15.06
N CYS A 220 38.29 8.09 14.39
CA CYS A 220 38.86 8.35 13.05
C CYS A 220 38.25 7.39 12.03
N THR A 221 36.93 7.44 11.86
CA THR A 221 36.15 6.50 11.03
C THR A 221 35.42 7.22 9.90
N SER A 222 34.89 6.47 8.94
CA SER A 222 34.05 7.01 7.85
C SER A 222 32.71 7.57 8.34
N THR A 223 32.26 7.10 9.50
CA THR A 223 31.04 7.53 10.20
C THR A 223 31.27 8.70 11.15
N PHE A 224 32.53 9.02 11.47
CA PHE A 224 32.83 10.10 12.41
C PHE A 224 32.32 11.43 11.85
N SER A 225 31.48 12.11 12.63
CA SER A 225 30.91 13.41 12.31
C SER A 225 30.84 14.25 13.59
N SER A 226 31.22 15.52 13.50
CA SER A 226 31.13 16.49 14.59
C SER A 226 30.77 17.86 14.03
N PRO A 227 29.93 18.66 14.71
CA PRO A 227 29.80 20.06 14.37
C PRO A 227 31.15 20.79 14.48
N THR A 228 31.36 21.80 13.65
CA THR A 228 32.59 22.62 13.61
C THR A 228 32.80 23.43 14.89
N ALA A 229 31.71 23.81 15.58
CA ALA A 229 31.75 24.40 16.93
C ALA A 229 31.75 23.36 18.06
N GLY A 230 31.97 22.08 17.73
CA GLY A 230 31.86 20.94 18.64
C GLY A 230 33.16 20.54 19.32
N PHE A 231 33.41 19.22 19.34
CA PHE A 231 34.52 18.60 20.08
C PHE A 231 35.91 18.85 19.48
N ILE A 232 35.96 19.23 18.20
CA ILE A 232 37.21 19.44 17.47
C ILE A 232 37.59 20.92 17.47
N ILE A 233 38.79 21.24 17.96
CA ILE A 233 39.29 22.61 17.96
C ILE A 233 39.62 23.09 16.54
N PRO A 234 39.48 24.39 16.22
CA PRO A 234 39.71 24.92 14.87
C PRO A 234 41.08 24.58 14.26
N GLU A 235 42.12 24.43 15.09
CA GLU A 235 43.47 24.09 14.63
C GLU A 235 43.60 22.67 14.07
N ASP A 236 42.65 21.79 14.37
CA ASP A 236 42.64 20.40 13.91
C ASP A 236 41.56 20.15 12.82
N GLN A 237 40.89 21.20 12.34
CA GLN A 237 39.90 21.14 11.26
C GLN A 237 40.57 21.53 9.94
N GLY A 238 40.52 20.64 8.95
CA GLY A 238 41.13 20.81 7.63
C GLY A 238 40.11 20.83 6.50
N TYR A 239 40.64 20.84 5.27
CA TYR A 239 39.83 21.00 4.06
C TYR A 239 40.19 19.99 2.99
N ARG A 240 39.20 19.54 2.25
CA ARG A 240 39.40 18.81 1.00
C ARG A 240 38.64 19.53 -0.11
N VAL A 241 39.31 19.69 -1.25
CA VAL A 241 38.70 20.40 -2.37
C VAL A 241 37.71 19.48 -3.08
N TYR A 242 36.48 19.95 -3.23
CA TYR A 242 35.47 19.30 -4.02
C TYR A 242 35.16 20.15 -5.25
N ALA A 243 35.00 19.49 -6.39
CA ALA A 243 34.62 20.15 -7.63
C ALA A 243 33.66 19.28 -8.42
N ARG A 244 32.83 19.88 -9.27
CA ARG A 244 31.95 19.15 -10.19
C ARG A 244 31.85 19.88 -11.52
N ARG A 245 31.40 19.16 -12.54
CA ARG A 245 31.01 19.78 -13.81
C ARG A 245 29.60 20.40 -13.67
N PRO A 246 29.31 21.49 -14.38
CA PRO A 246 27.95 21.99 -14.54
C PRO A 246 26.99 20.90 -15.00
N ILE A 247 25.75 20.95 -14.51
CA ILE A 247 24.69 19.98 -14.79
C ILE A 247 23.69 20.58 -15.78
N LEU A 248 23.43 19.87 -16.88
CA LEU A 248 22.33 20.12 -17.79
C LEU A 248 21.18 19.16 -17.45
N THR A 249 20.12 19.67 -16.85
CA THR A 249 18.89 18.91 -16.59
C THR A 249 17.93 19.08 -17.75
N VAL A 250 17.41 17.99 -18.31
CA VAL A 250 16.43 18.03 -19.41
C VAL A 250 15.15 17.33 -18.96
N ASN A 251 14.11 18.12 -18.71
CA ASN A 251 12.78 17.63 -18.32
C ASN A 251 11.89 17.50 -19.55
N GLY A 252 11.23 16.35 -19.72
CA GLY A 252 10.42 16.07 -20.91
C GLY A 252 11.25 15.83 -22.17
N GLY A 253 12.48 15.36 -22.05
CA GLY A 253 13.39 15.09 -23.16
C GLY A 253 14.63 14.29 -22.78
N THR A 254 15.56 14.16 -23.73
CA THR A 254 16.84 13.45 -23.61
C THR A 254 18.01 14.39 -23.87
N GLY A 255 19.23 14.03 -23.44
CA GLY A 255 20.46 14.80 -23.69
C GLY A 255 21.00 15.59 -22.49
N GLY A 256 20.45 15.38 -21.29
CA GLY A 256 20.98 15.93 -20.03
C GLY A 256 22.20 15.17 -19.50
N GLY A 257 22.93 15.78 -18.55
CA GLY A 257 24.12 15.21 -17.93
C GLY A 257 25.11 16.24 -17.38
N ASN A 258 26.29 15.76 -16.97
CA ASN A 258 27.38 16.58 -16.43
C ASN A 258 28.38 16.93 -17.52
N PHE A 259 28.49 18.19 -17.90
CA PHE A 259 29.25 18.63 -19.06
C PHE A 259 30.27 19.72 -18.71
N LEU A 260 31.42 19.72 -19.37
CA LEU A 260 32.38 20.82 -19.21
C LEU A 260 31.79 22.09 -19.82
N GLN A 261 32.02 23.23 -19.17
CA GLN A 261 31.66 24.52 -19.73
C GLN A 261 32.20 24.65 -21.16
N GLY A 262 31.37 25.15 -22.08
CA GLY A 262 31.72 25.37 -23.48
C GLY A 262 31.55 24.15 -24.37
N THR A 263 31.21 22.97 -23.82
CA THR A 263 30.90 21.80 -24.65
C THR A 263 29.50 21.90 -25.24
N THR A 264 29.35 21.45 -26.49
CA THR A 264 28.08 21.42 -27.22
C THR A 264 27.40 20.07 -27.02
N ASN A 265 26.15 20.07 -26.58
CA ASN A 265 25.36 18.88 -26.28
C ASN A 265 24.00 18.97 -26.96
N THR A 266 23.61 17.93 -27.70
CA THR A 266 22.31 17.87 -28.38
C THR A 266 21.24 17.39 -27.41
N ILE A 267 20.15 18.14 -27.31
CA ILE A 267 18.95 17.74 -26.56
C ILE A 267 17.77 17.50 -27.50
N THR A 268 16.86 16.62 -27.10
CA THR A 268 15.64 16.28 -27.86
C THR A 268 14.43 16.17 -26.94
N ALA A 269 13.36 16.90 -27.23
CA ALA A 269 12.09 16.83 -26.51
C ALA A 269 11.37 15.52 -26.83
N THR A 270 10.80 14.90 -25.80
CA THR A 270 9.90 13.74 -25.95
C THR A 270 8.47 14.26 -25.96
N VAL A 271 7.87 14.31 -27.15
CA VAL A 271 6.51 14.84 -27.34
C VAL A 271 5.51 13.69 -27.31
N PRO A 272 4.53 13.69 -26.39
CA PRO A 272 3.47 12.69 -26.37
C PRO A 272 2.62 12.69 -27.65
N PRO A 273 1.96 11.59 -28.02
CA PRO A 273 0.98 11.58 -29.10
C PRO A 273 -0.11 12.66 -28.88
N HIS A 274 -0.49 13.38 -29.94
CA HIS A 274 -1.51 14.46 -29.94
C HIS A 274 -1.09 15.79 -29.29
N TYR A 275 0.20 15.94 -28.98
CA TYR A 275 0.78 17.19 -28.52
C TYR A 275 1.81 17.70 -29.55
N ASP A 276 1.92 19.02 -29.67
CA ASP A 276 3.01 19.70 -30.38
C ASP A 276 4.02 20.26 -29.37
N PHE A 277 5.30 20.20 -29.71
CA PHE A 277 6.34 20.91 -28.98
C PHE A 277 6.20 22.42 -29.24
N LEU A 278 6.12 23.21 -28.17
CA LEU A 278 6.07 24.66 -28.27
C LEU A 278 7.47 25.27 -28.15
N TYR A 279 8.10 25.11 -27.00
CA TYR A 279 9.43 25.63 -26.74
C TYR A 279 10.10 24.98 -25.52
N TRP A 280 11.42 25.17 -25.39
CA TRP A 280 12.20 24.87 -24.20
C TRP A 280 12.13 26.04 -23.22
N GLN A 281 11.59 25.80 -22.03
CA GLN A 281 11.69 26.73 -20.92
C GLN A 281 13.07 26.59 -20.25
N VAL A 282 13.78 27.70 -20.08
CA VAL A 282 15.13 27.75 -19.49
C VAL A 282 15.06 28.24 -18.04
N ASP A 283 15.71 27.52 -17.13
CA ASP A 283 15.86 27.87 -15.72
C ASP A 283 17.34 27.73 -15.28
N PRO A 284 17.95 28.77 -14.67
CA PRO A 284 17.39 30.09 -14.41
C PRO A 284 17.19 30.88 -15.70
N SER A 285 16.08 31.64 -15.76
CA SER A 285 15.71 32.44 -16.94
C SER A 285 16.72 33.53 -17.29
N SER A 286 17.67 33.80 -16.40
CA SER A 286 18.81 34.70 -16.64
C SER A 286 19.87 34.12 -17.58
N VAL A 287 19.83 32.83 -17.89
CA VAL A 287 20.75 32.19 -18.84
C VAL A 287 20.18 32.33 -20.25
N THR A 288 20.89 33.05 -21.11
CA THR A 288 20.49 33.33 -22.51
C THR A 288 21.47 32.73 -23.52
N ASN A 289 21.10 32.70 -24.81
CA ASN A 289 21.99 32.26 -25.90
C ASN A 289 23.33 33.03 -25.90
N ALA A 290 23.27 34.34 -25.63
CA ALA A 290 24.44 35.20 -25.54
C ALA A 290 25.25 35.01 -24.25
N GLN A 291 24.66 34.42 -23.20
CA GLN A 291 25.26 34.24 -21.87
C GLN A 291 25.67 32.79 -21.57
N GLY A 292 25.50 31.86 -22.51
CA GLY A 292 26.20 30.57 -22.42
C GLY A 292 25.55 29.38 -23.11
N LEU A 293 24.29 29.45 -23.58
CA LEU A 293 23.65 28.32 -24.29
C LEU A 293 24.10 28.17 -25.75
N GLY A 294 24.82 29.15 -26.29
CA GLY A 294 25.37 29.12 -27.65
C GLY A 294 24.39 29.61 -28.71
N GLU A 295 24.92 30.06 -29.85
CA GLU A 295 24.12 30.63 -30.95
C GLU A 295 23.23 29.60 -31.66
N LEU A 296 23.58 28.32 -31.58
CA LEU A 296 22.84 27.20 -32.18
C LEU A 296 21.63 26.75 -31.34
N PHE A 297 21.54 27.21 -30.09
CA PHE A 297 20.41 26.89 -29.23
C PHE A 297 19.16 27.64 -29.70
N SER A 298 18.08 26.90 -29.96
CA SER A 298 16.78 27.43 -30.34
C SER A 298 15.75 26.93 -29.36
N THR A 299 15.11 27.84 -28.63
CA THR A 299 14.02 27.49 -27.73
C THR A 299 12.86 26.83 -28.47
N ASN A 300 12.67 27.12 -29.76
CA ASN A 300 11.49 26.66 -30.51
C ASN A 300 11.74 25.36 -31.31
N ASN A 301 12.96 24.80 -31.27
CA ASN A 301 13.25 23.54 -31.94
C ASN A 301 13.21 22.38 -30.95
N ALA A 302 12.37 21.37 -31.22
CA ALA A 302 12.27 20.18 -30.39
C ALA A 302 13.60 19.42 -30.27
N THR A 303 14.50 19.55 -31.24
CA THR A 303 15.90 19.11 -31.14
C THR A 303 16.83 20.29 -31.39
N THR A 304 17.74 20.55 -30.45
CA THR A 304 18.65 21.70 -30.52
C THR A 304 19.95 21.42 -29.77
N ASP A 305 21.01 22.15 -30.13
CA ASP A 305 22.30 22.04 -29.49
C ASP A 305 22.45 23.12 -28.40
N VAL A 306 22.92 22.70 -27.23
CA VAL A 306 23.18 23.55 -26.07
C VAL A 306 24.68 23.58 -25.82
N VAL A 307 25.26 24.76 -25.82
CA VAL A 307 26.59 24.98 -25.24
C VAL A 307 26.45 25.04 -23.72
N MET A 308 27.27 24.32 -22.97
CA MET A 308 27.14 24.29 -21.51
C MET A 308 27.69 25.59 -20.89
N PRO A 309 26.92 26.36 -20.10
CA PRO A 309 27.44 27.50 -19.36
C PRO A 309 28.23 27.08 -18.12
N LEU A 310 28.79 28.05 -17.38
CA LEU A 310 29.56 27.77 -16.16
C LEU A 310 28.67 27.30 -14.99
N GLY A 311 27.36 27.52 -15.05
CA GLY A 311 26.40 27.13 -14.01
C GLY A 311 25.44 26.03 -14.47
N ASP A 312 24.70 25.46 -13.51
CA ASP A 312 23.68 24.47 -13.81
C ASP A 312 22.52 25.11 -14.59
N VAL A 313 21.96 24.35 -15.54
CA VAL A 313 20.80 24.78 -16.34
C VAL A 313 19.79 23.65 -16.39
N THR A 314 18.53 24.01 -16.21
CA THR A 314 17.39 23.15 -16.44
C THR A 314 16.63 23.61 -17.68
N LEU A 315 16.39 22.68 -18.61
CA LEU A 315 15.58 22.88 -19.80
C LEU A 315 14.35 21.99 -19.73
N THR A 316 13.17 22.60 -19.74
CA THR A 316 11.89 21.87 -19.66
C THR A 316 11.15 21.99 -20.99
N ALA A 317 10.81 20.85 -21.61
CA ALA A 317 10.02 20.82 -22.83
C ALA A 317 8.57 21.22 -22.53
N VAL A 318 8.11 22.33 -23.11
CA VAL A 318 6.72 22.76 -23.03
C VAL A 318 5.99 22.24 -24.27
N THR A 319 4.88 21.54 -24.05
CA THR A 319 4.04 20.98 -25.11
C THR A 319 2.60 21.48 -24.99
N THR A 320 1.84 21.47 -26.09
CA THR A 320 0.40 21.81 -26.11
C THR A 320 -0.36 20.79 -26.94
N GLU A 321 -1.64 20.59 -26.64
CA GLU A 321 -2.50 19.74 -27.47
C GLU A 321 -2.77 20.36 -28.85
N THR A 322 -2.73 19.54 -29.90
CA THR A 322 -3.11 19.93 -31.26
C THR A 322 -4.61 19.65 -31.45
N LEU A 323 -5.41 20.72 -31.63
CA LEU A 323 -6.85 20.62 -31.84
C LEU A 323 -7.23 20.87 -33.30
N TYR A 324 -8.14 20.05 -33.84
CA TYR A 324 -8.67 20.14 -35.19
C TYR A 324 -10.14 20.54 -35.18
N LEU A 325 -10.51 21.48 -36.06
CA LEU A 325 -11.87 22.01 -36.14
C LEU A 325 -12.80 21.08 -36.93
N LEU A 326 -13.88 20.64 -36.32
CA LEU A 326 -15.02 20.01 -36.99
C LEU A 326 -16.14 21.05 -37.17
N THR A 327 -16.57 21.26 -38.41
CA THR A 327 -17.72 22.10 -38.75
C THR A 327 -18.88 21.23 -39.22
N VAL A 328 -19.98 21.25 -38.47
CA VAL A 328 -21.24 20.59 -38.83
C VAL A 328 -22.24 21.66 -39.26
N GLU A 329 -22.54 21.73 -40.55
CA GLU A 329 -23.52 22.66 -41.11
C GLU A 329 -24.91 22.05 -41.16
N ASN A 330 -25.92 22.84 -40.78
CA ASN A 330 -27.31 22.39 -40.60
C ASN A 330 -27.45 21.20 -39.63
N GLY A 331 -26.61 21.14 -38.59
CA GLY A 331 -26.60 20.09 -37.58
C GLY A 331 -25.92 20.53 -36.28
N THR A 332 -25.76 19.60 -35.33
CA THR A 332 -25.02 19.78 -34.07
C THR A 332 -23.76 18.92 -34.05
N GLY A 333 -22.76 19.34 -33.27
CA GLY A 333 -21.49 18.61 -33.08
C GLY A 333 -20.24 19.35 -33.58
N SER A 334 -20.38 20.61 -34.00
CA SER A 334 -19.23 21.46 -34.33
C SER A 334 -18.38 21.77 -33.09
N GLY A 335 -17.05 21.79 -33.24
CA GLY A 335 -16.12 22.05 -32.15
C GLY A 335 -14.66 21.78 -32.51
N SER A 336 -13.76 21.99 -31.56
CA SER A 336 -12.33 21.69 -31.70
C SER A 336 -11.98 20.43 -30.91
N TYR A 337 -11.38 19.44 -31.58
CA TYR A 337 -11.22 18.08 -31.06
C TYR A 337 -9.81 17.52 -31.34
N THR A 338 -9.34 16.57 -30.54
CA THR A 338 -8.01 15.95 -30.73
C THR A 338 -8.05 14.88 -31.84
N ASN A 339 -6.91 14.61 -32.47
CA ASN A 339 -6.81 13.57 -33.51
C ASN A 339 -7.14 12.19 -32.93
N GLY A 340 -8.03 11.44 -33.59
CA GLY A 340 -8.56 10.15 -33.14
C GLY A 340 -9.84 10.22 -32.28
N GLN A 341 -10.26 11.42 -31.86
CA GLN A 341 -11.49 11.59 -31.08
C GLN A 341 -12.73 11.26 -31.92
N VAL A 342 -13.71 10.56 -31.32
CA VAL A 342 -14.99 10.22 -31.95
C VAL A 342 -16.09 11.16 -31.44
N VAL A 343 -16.76 11.86 -32.34
CA VAL A 343 -17.77 12.90 -32.04
C VAL A 343 -19.12 12.52 -32.64
N THR A 344 -20.19 12.55 -31.85
CA THR A 344 -21.56 12.33 -32.37
C THR A 344 -22.11 13.61 -32.98
N ILE A 345 -22.61 13.52 -34.21
CA ILE A 345 -23.26 14.62 -34.94
C ILE A 345 -24.73 14.30 -35.22
N THR A 346 -25.58 15.32 -35.34
CA THR A 346 -27.02 15.16 -35.62
C THR A 346 -27.53 16.26 -36.54
N ALA A 347 -28.33 15.90 -37.56
CA ALA A 347 -28.90 16.84 -38.52
C ALA A 347 -30.07 17.63 -37.91
N ASN A 348 -30.12 18.94 -38.15
CA ASN A 348 -31.13 19.87 -37.65
C ASN A 348 -31.74 20.68 -38.81
N PRO A 349 -32.83 20.21 -39.43
CA PRO A 349 -33.49 20.97 -40.49
C PRO A 349 -34.11 22.26 -39.94
N THR A 350 -34.02 23.35 -40.70
CA THR A 350 -34.61 24.65 -40.36
C THR A 350 -36.14 24.63 -40.30
N ASN A 351 -36.77 23.71 -41.06
CA ASN A 351 -38.21 23.48 -41.04
C ASN A 351 -38.51 22.00 -41.34
N THR A 352 -38.69 21.22 -40.27
CA THR A 352 -39.01 19.77 -40.31
C THR A 352 -40.35 19.46 -40.96
N LEU A 353 -41.23 20.45 -41.16
CA LEU A 353 -42.49 20.26 -41.90
C LEU A 353 -42.22 20.22 -43.40
N LEU A 354 -41.39 21.11 -43.95
CA LEU A 354 -41.22 21.16 -45.40
C LEU A 354 -40.18 20.16 -45.93
N TYR A 355 -39.20 19.80 -45.10
CA TYR A 355 -38.05 19.03 -45.56
C TYR A 355 -37.73 17.86 -44.62
N GLU A 356 -37.30 16.74 -45.21
CA GLU A 356 -36.75 15.57 -44.52
C GLU A 356 -35.26 15.40 -44.84
N PHE A 357 -34.51 14.76 -43.93
CA PHE A 357 -33.09 14.50 -44.11
C PHE A 357 -32.84 13.62 -45.34
N ASP A 358 -31.93 14.06 -46.21
CA ASP A 358 -31.60 13.38 -47.47
C ASP A 358 -30.23 12.72 -47.43
N GLY A 359 -29.29 13.26 -46.63
CA GLY A 359 -27.96 12.70 -46.42
C GLY A 359 -26.96 13.71 -45.84
N TRP A 360 -25.78 13.24 -45.45
CA TRP A 360 -24.63 14.11 -45.19
C TRP A 360 -23.79 14.26 -46.47
N ILE A 361 -23.26 15.46 -46.73
CA ILE A 361 -22.30 15.76 -47.79
C ILE A 361 -21.06 16.47 -47.23
N GLY A 362 -19.99 16.61 -48.02
CA GLY A 362 -18.71 17.16 -47.57
C GLY A 362 -17.71 16.04 -47.28
N ASP A 363 -17.02 16.11 -46.14
CA ASP A 363 -16.00 15.15 -45.71
C ASP A 363 -16.62 13.85 -45.15
N ILE A 364 -17.49 13.20 -45.91
CA ILE A 364 -18.28 12.05 -45.44
C ILE A 364 -17.45 10.78 -45.17
N SER A 365 -16.19 10.72 -45.60
CA SER A 365 -15.29 9.59 -45.33
C SER A 365 -14.90 9.46 -43.85
N VAL A 366 -15.06 10.54 -43.07
CA VAL A 366 -14.83 10.51 -41.61
C VAL A 366 -16.06 10.05 -40.82
N LEU A 367 -17.20 9.84 -41.48
CA LEU A 367 -18.45 9.42 -40.85
C LEU A 367 -18.57 7.90 -40.78
N ALA A 368 -19.13 7.39 -39.68
CA ALA A 368 -19.48 5.98 -39.54
C ALA A 368 -20.65 5.57 -40.47
N ASP A 369 -21.62 6.45 -40.65
CA ASP A 369 -22.75 6.27 -41.58
C ASP A 369 -23.26 7.63 -42.08
N ALA A 370 -23.10 7.91 -43.37
CA ALA A 370 -23.52 9.17 -44.00
C ALA A 370 -25.03 9.22 -44.35
N ALA A 371 -25.76 8.10 -44.25
CA ALA A 371 -27.19 8.01 -44.51
C ALA A 371 -28.06 8.16 -43.26
N SER A 372 -27.45 8.13 -42.07
CA SER A 372 -28.16 8.31 -40.79
C SER A 372 -28.21 9.78 -40.37
N PRO A 373 -29.38 10.32 -39.94
CA PRO A 373 -29.49 11.69 -39.43
C PRO A 373 -28.73 11.90 -38.10
N THR A 374 -28.37 10.82 -37.40
CA THR A 374 -27.47 10.83 -36.24
C THR A 374 -26.36 9.81 -36.46
N THR A 375 -25.10 10.27 -36.46
CA THR A 375 -23.92 9.44 -36.79
C THR A 375 -22.68 9.93 -36.03
N THR A 376 -21.55 9.23 -36.14
CA THR A 376 -20.29 9.62 -35.49
C THR A 376 -19.21 9.97 -36.50
N VAL A 377 -18.41 11.00 -36.19
CA VAL A 377 -17.21 11.45 -36.90
C VAL A 377 -15.96 10.98 -36.15
N THR A 378 -14.97 10.41 -36.83
CA THR A 378 -13.62 10.18 -36.27
C THR A 378 -12.66 11.25 -36.80
N ILE A 379 -12.07 12.06 -35.92
CA ILE A 379 -11.17 13.16 -36.30
C ILE A 379 -9.84 12.58 -36.81
N ALA A 380 -9.46 12.87 -38.05
CA ALA A 380 -8.31 12.27 -38.73
C ALA A 380 -7.16 13.25 -38.99
N GLY A 381 -6.81 14.08 -38.00
CA GLY A 381 -5.60 14.92 -38.05
C GLY A 381 -5.67 16.12 -39.01
N GLY A 382 -6.88 16.61 -39.32
CA GLY A 382 -7.13 17.81 -40.13
C GLY A 382 -8.53 18.39 -39.86
N PRO A 383 -8.82 19.65 -40.25
CA PRO A 383 -10.17 20.19 -40.17
C PRO A 383 -11.10 19.42 -41.10
N ALA A 384 -12.34 19.20 -40.67
CA ALA A 384 -13.36 18.51 -41.45
C ALA A 384 -14.68 19.28 -41.46
N THR A 385 -15.36 19.32 -42.60
CA THR A 385 -16.68 19.94 -42.75
C THR A 385 -17.67 18.94 -43.31
N VAL A 386 -18.79 18.76 -42.60
CA VAL A 386 -19.92 17.93 -43.03
C VAL A 386 -21.20 18.74 -42.96
N THR A 387 -22.02 18.65 -44.00
CA THR A 387 -23.25 19.43 -44.16
C THR A 387 -24.44 18.48 -44.32
N ALA A 388 -25.49 18.65 -43.51
CA ALA A 388 -26.73 17.91 -43.72
C ALA A 388 -27.52 18.51 -44.89
N THR A 389 -27.94 17.66 -45.83
CA THR A 389 -28.85 18.01 -46.93
C THR A 389 -30.27 17.52 -46.65
N TYR A 390 -31.24 18.22 -47.23
CA TYR A 390 -32.65 17.93 -47.04
C TYR A 390 -33.39 17.97 -48.38
N ARG A 391 -34.42 17.14 -48.52
CA ARG A 391 -35.33 17.10 -49.68
C ARG A 391 -36.77 17.35 -49.24
N ASP A 392 -37.67 17.63 -50.20
CA ASP A 392 -39.09 17.86 -49.90
C ASP A 392 -39.71 16.67 -49.15
N ARG A 393 -40.30 16.96 -47.99
CA ARG A 393 -40.97 15.96 -47.17
C ARG A 393 -42.25 15.49 -47.87
N ARG A 394 -42.43 14.17 -47.97
CA ARG A 394 -43.66 13.57 -48.48
C ARG A 394 -44.56 13.17 -47.33
N TYR A 395 -45.86 13.42 -47.50
CA TYR A 395 -46.88 13.14 -46.51
C TYR A 395 -47.77 11.99 -46.98
N PRO A 396 -48.02 10.99 -46.14
CA PRO A 396 -48.95 9.92 -46.43
C PRO A 396 -50.40 10.43 -46.39
N LEU A 397 -51.17 10.05 -47.42
CA LEU A 397 -52.63 10.05 -47.41
C LEU A 397 -53.09 8.60 -47.26
N THR A 398 -53.83 8.31 -46.20
CA THR A 398 -54.44 6.99 -45.96
C THR A 398 -55.95 7.10 -46.12
N VAL A 399 -56.50 6.40 -47.11
CA VAL A 399 -57.95 6.31 -47.32
C VAL A 399 -58.45 4.96 -46.81
N VAL A 400 -59.32 4.98 -45.80
CA VAL A 400 -59.90 3.81 -45.15
C VAL A 400 -61.32 3.60 -45.66
N ASN A 401 -61.64 2.36 -46.03
CA ASN A 401 -62.88 1.98 -46.72
C ASN A 401 -63.11 2.75 -48.03
N GLY A 402 -62.03 2.99 -48.77
CA GLY A 402 -62.06 3.72 -50.04
C GLY A 402 -60.76 3.58 -50.83
N THR A 403 -60.66 4.31 -51.94
CA THR A 403 -59.48 4.33 -52.82
C THR A 403 -58.77 5.69 -52.76
N GLY A 404 -57.45 5.72 -53.07
CA GLY A 404 -56.67 6.96 -53.17
C GLY A 404 -55.50 7.11 -52.18
N SER A 405 -55.16 6.07 -51.42
CA SER A 405 -54.00 6.08 -50.50
C SER A 405 -52.66 6.16 -51.24
N GLY A 406 -51.69 6.87 -50.67
CA GLY A 406 -50.34 7.01 -51.21
C GLY A 406 -49.47 7.99 -50.43
N SER A 407 -48.29 8.31 -50.94
CA SER A 407 -47.36 9.30 -50.34
C SER A 407 -47.12 10.43 -51.33
N TYR A 408 -47.45 11.65 -50.92
CA TYR A 408 -47.62 12.80 -51.81
C TYR A 408 -46.88 14.03 -51.28
N THR A 409 -46.47 14.91 -52.17
CA THR A 409 -45.88 16.20 -51.78
C THR A 409 -46.98 17.19 -51.43
N ASN A 410 -46.71 18.11 -50.50
CA ASN A 410 -47.66 19.16 -50.12
C ASN A 410 -48.17 19.93 -51.36
N GLY A 411 -49.49 20.11 -51.45
CA GLY A 411 -50.19 20.76 -52.58
C GLY A 411 -50.62 19.82 -53.72
N GLN A 412 -50.26 18.54 -53.69
CA GLN A 412 -50.69 17.57 -54.71
C GLN A 412 -52.17 17.20 -54.53
N VAL A 413 -52.95 17.17 -55.62
CA VAL A 413 -54.39 16.82 -55.60
C VAL A 413 -54.59 15.33 -55.86
N VAL A 414 -55.42 14.67 -55.06
CA VAL A 414 -55.71 13.23 -55.09
C VAL A 414 -57.22 12.99 -55.02
N SER A 415 -57.79 12.23 -55.96
CA SER A 415 -59.20 11.82 -55.93
C SER A 415 -59.41 10.59 -55.05
N VAL A 416 -60.41 10.63 -54.16
CA VAL A 416 -60.75 9.54 -53.22
C VAL A 416 -62.22 9.11 -53.33
N GLU A 417 -62.50 7.82 -53.16
CA GLU A 417 -63.84 7.21 -53.36
C GLU A 417 -64.13 6.13 -52.30
N ALA A 418 -65.35 6.11 -51.73
CA ALA A 418 -65.77 5.21 -50.65
C ALA A 418 -66.26 3.86 -51.19
N THR A 419 -65.83 2.77 -50.59
CA THR A 419 -66.24 1.39 -50.89
C THR A 419 -67.32 0.96 -49.89
N VAL A 420 -68.60 0.89 -50.31
CA VAL A 420 -69.75 0.58 -49.43
C VAL A 420 -70.19 -0.90 -49.53
N PRO A 421 -70.07 -1.71 -48.45
CA PRO A 421 -70.52 -3.11 -48.43
C PRO A 421 -72.05 -3.26 -48.34
N ALA A 422 -72.56 -4.45 -48.69
CA ALA A 422 -73.99 -4.76 -48.55
C ALA A 422 -74.47 -4.67 -47.08
N HIS A 423 -75.71 -4.21 -46.89
CA HIS A 423 -76.38 -3.99 -45.59
C HIS A 423 -75.80 -2.86 -44.70
N HIS A 424 -75.03 -1.96 -45.29
CA HIS A 424 -74.54 -0.72 -44.66
C HIS A 424 -74.85 0.49 -45.56
N ALA A 425 -74.87 1.71 -45.01
CA ALA A 425 -75.06 2.95 -45.77
C ALA A 425 -73.89 3.93 -45.53
N PHE A 426 -73.38 4.57 -46.60
CA PHE A 426 -72.38 5.63 -46.46
C PHE A 426 -72.99 6.85 -45.76
N SER A 427 -72.30 7.34 -44.74
CA SER A 427 -72.73 8.46 -43.90
C SER A 427 -71.93 9.73 -44.27
N HIS A 428 -70.62 9.72 -44.07
CA HIS A 428 -69.71 10.83 -44.39
C HIS A 428 -68.24 10.36 -44.33
N TRP A 429 -67.29 11.21 -44.70
CA TRP A 429 -65.86 11.04 -44.48
C TRP A 429 -65.45 11.72 -43.18
N GLU A 430 -64.79 10.98 -42.29
CA GLU A 430 -64.08 11.55 -41.14
C GLU A 430 -62.63 11.85 -41.52
N VAL A 431 -62.17 13.06 -41.17
CA VAL A 431 -60.82 13.55 -41.44
C VAL A 431 -60.02 13.51 -40.15
N ASP A 432 -58.86 12.87 -40.17
CA ASP A 432 -57.91 12.83 -39.05
C ASP A 432 -56.50 13.24 -39.51
N PRO A 433 -55.84 14.21 -38.83
CA PRO A 433 -56.36 15.02 -37.74
C PRO A 433 -57.45 16.00 -38.20
N PRO A 434 -58.54 16.22 -37.44
CA PRO A 434 -59.66 17.08 -37.85
C PRO A 434 -59.24 18.52 -38.18
N SER A 435 -58.14 18.98 -37.58
CA SER A 435 -57.56 20.30 -37.78
C SER A 435 -57.14 20.59 -39.23
N VAL A 436 -56.90 19.55 -40.05
CA VAL A 436 -56.46 19.72 -41.44
C VAL A 436 -57.61 19.77 -42.45
N THR A 437 -58.85 19.57 -42.00
CA THR A 437 -60.04 19.54 -42.88
C THR A 437 -60.15 20.77 -43.77
N ASN A 438 -59.89 21.97 -43.22
CA ASN A 438 -59.93 23.22 -43.98
C ASN A 438 -58.74 23.40 -44.93
N ALA A 439 -57.70 22.59 -44.80
CA ALA A 439 -56.50 22.59 -45.63
C ALA A 439 -56.56 21.57 -46.79
N LEU A 440 -57.60 20.72 -46.86
CA LEU A 440 -57.79 19.72 -47.92
C LEU A 440 -58.26 20.30 -49.26
N GLY A 441 -58.37 21.63 -49.35
CA GLY A 441 -58.74 22.37 -50.56
C GLY A 441 -60.25 22.46 -50.79
N ALA A 442 -60.67 23.44 -51.59
CA ALA A 442 -62.08 23.75 -51.84
C ALA A 442 -62.86 22.64 -52.59
N GLY A 443 -62.16 21.65 -53.15
CA GLY A 443 -62.75 20.48 -53.82
C GLY A 443 -63.16 19.34 -52.89
N PHE A 444 -62.80 19.41 -51.59
CA PHE A 444 -63.13 18.38 -50.61
C PHE A 444 -64.57 18.51 -50.07
N SER A 445 -65.33 17.43 -50.14
CA SER A 445 -66.68 17.28 -49.56
C SER A 445 -66.74 16.06 -48.65
N ALA A 446 -66.92 16.31 -47.35
CA ALA A 446 -67.04 15.24 -46.36
C ALA A 446 -68.32 14.40 -46.51
N THR A 447 -69.31 14.83 -47.29
CA THR A 447 -70.62 14.14 -47.36
C THR A 447 -70.86 13.41 -48.68
N ASN A 448 -69.95 13.53 -49.65
CA ASN A 448 -70.03 12.81 -50.90
C ASN A 448 -69.14 11.56 -50.83
N ALA A 449 -69.66 10.42 -51.27
CA ALA A 449 -68.91 9.17 -51.32
C ALA A 449 -67.65 9.25 -52.22
N THR A 450 -67.56 10.23 -53.12
CA THR A 450 -66.39 10.51 -53.95
C THR A 450 -66.01 11.99 -53.82
N THR A 451 -64.73 12.31 -53.59
CA THR A 451 -64.24 13.68 -53.39
C THR A 451 -62.75 13.84 -53.74
N ASP A 452 -62.31 15.07 -54.04
CA ASP A 452 -60.88 15.38 -54.25
C ASP A 452 -60.23 15.98 -52.99
N VAL A 453 -58.94 15.72 -52.80
CA VAL A 453 -58.16 16.11 -51.62
C VAL A 453 -56.86 16.76 -52.07
N VAL A 454 -56.59 17.98 -51.59
CA VAL A 454 -55.27 18.63 -51.74
C VAL A 454 -54.41 18.26 -50.53
N MET A 455 -53.25 17.66 -50.75
CA MET A 455 -52.41 17.17 -49.66
C MET A 455 -51.83 18.34 -48.82
N PRO A 456 -52.08 18.40 -47.50
CA PRO A 456 -51.55 19.46 -46.63
C PRO A 456 -50.15 19.12 -46.08
N LEU A 457 -49.59 20.03 -45.28
CA LEU A 457 -48.34 19.84 -44.51
C LEU A 457 -48.52 18.94 -43.27
N ALA A 458 -49.25 17.84 -43.43
CA ALA A 458 -49.52 16.87 -42.39
C ALA A 458 -49.98 15.55 -43.01
N ASP A 459 -49.72 14.44 -42.33
CA ASP A 459 -50.29 13.13 -42.66
C ASP A 459 -51.82 13.23 -42.55
N VAL A 460 -52.55 12.70 -43.53
CA VAL A 460 -54.02 12.75 -43.56
C VAL A 460 -54.58 11.35 -43.63
N THR A 461 -55.51 11.04 -42.73
CA THR A 461 -56.37 9.86 -42.84
C THR A 461 -57.79 10.28 -43.15
N LEU A 462 -58.37 9.71 -44.20
CA LEU A 462 -59.78 9.86 -44.56
C LEU A 462 -60.48 8.52 -44.38
N THR A 463 -61.47 8.48 -43.50
CA THR A 463 -62.24 7.27 -43.22
C THR A 463 -63.66 7.43 -43.72
N ALA A 464 -64.08 6.59 -44.68
CA ALA A 464 -65.49 6.53 -45.07
C ALA A 464 -66.25 5.88 -43.91
N VAL A 465 -67.11 6.68 -43.26
CA VAL A 465 -68.03 6.24 -42.22
C VAL A 465 -69.22 5.59 -42.91
N ILE A 466 -69.39 4.30 -42.67
CA ILE A 466 -70.45 3.48 -43.26
C ILE A 466 -71.22 2.82 -42.11
N GLU A 467 -72.51 3.12 -41.98
CA GLU A 467 -73.32 2.75 -40.83
C GLU A 467 -74.11 1.45 -41.06
N PRO A 468 -74.06 0.49 -40.13
CA PRO A 468 -74.90 -0.69 -40.13
C PRO A 468 -76.03 -0.71 -39.07
N ILE A 469 -76.89 -1.74 -39.12
CA ILE A 469 -77.99 -2.00 -38.17
C ILE A 469 -77.53 -2.89 -36.98
N LEU A 470 -77.65 -2.45 -35.71
CA LEU A 470 -76.89 -2.96 -34.52
C LEU A 470 -77.70 -3.57 -33.34
N TYR A 471 -77.10 -4.49 -32.54
CA TYR A 471 -77.58 -5.19 -31.32
C TYR A 471 -76.59 -5.06 -30.13
N PRO A 472 -77.02 -4.94 -28.84
CA PRO A 472 -76.11 -4.60 -27.72
C PRO A 472 -75.34 -5.78 -27.06
N LEU A 473 -74.05 -5.58 -26.77
CA LEU A 473 -73.16 -6.45 -26.00
C LEU A 473 -72.66 -5.73 -24.73
N THR A 474 -72.68 -6.42 -23.60
CA THR A 474 -72.10 -5.95 -22.32
C THR A 474 -70.91 -6.81 -21.91
N VAL A 475 -69.75 -6.19 -21.70
CA VAL A 475 -68.52 -6.82 -21.22
C VAL A 475 -68.23 -6.32 -19.80
N VAL A 476 -68.29 -7.20 -18.82
CA VAL A 476 -68.06 -6.89 -17.40
C VAL A 476 -66.57 -7.11 -17.06
N ASN A 477 -65.96 -6.13 -16.39
CA ASN A 477 -64.51 -6.05 -16.14
C ASN A 477 -63.66 -6.09 -17.42
N GLY A 478 -64.17 -5.58 -18.54
CA GLY A 478 -63.46 -5.57 -19.81
C GLY A 478 -63.98 -4.52 -20.78
N SER A 479 -63.25 -4.32 -21.87
CA SER A 479 -63.60 -3.50 -23.02
C SER A 479 -64.27 -4.34 -24.10
N GLY A 480 -65.05 -3.70 -24.95
CA GLY A 480 -65.83 -4.35 -26.02
C GLY A 480 -67.34 -4.37 -25.77
N SER A 481 -67.83 -3.65 -24.74
CA SER A 481 -69.25 -3.30 -24.63
C SER A 481 -69.64 -2.34 -25.75
N GLY A 482 -70.81 -2.53 -26.36
CA GLY A 482 -71.26 -1.68 -27.47
C GLY A 482 -72.47 -2.26 -28.19
N SER A 483 -72.85 -1.66 -29.31
CA SER A 483 -73.89 -2.20 -30.19
C SER A 483 -73.27 -2.64 -31.50
N TYR A 484 -73.52 -3.87 -31.93
CA TYR A 484 -72.82 -4.57 -33.02
C TYR A 484 -73.81 -5.28 -33.94
N THR A 485 -73.49 -5.42 -35.23
CA THR A 485 -74.35 -6.13 -36.18
C THR A 485 -74.42 -7.64 -35.89
N ASN A 486 -75.51 -8.28 -36.32
CA ASN A 486 -75.63 -9.75 -36.21
C ASN A 486 -74.52 -10.45 -37.01
N GLY A 487 -73.76 -11.33 -36.35
CA GLY A 487 -72.62 -12.03 -36.94
C GLY A 487 -71.30 -11.26 -36.87
N GLN A 488 -71.29 -10.02 -36.35
CA GLN A 488 -70.07 -9.23 -36.20
C GLN A 488 -69.12 -9.88 -35.20
N ILE A 489 -67.87 -10.09 -35.60
CA ILE A 489 -66.82 -10.53 -34.68
C ILE A 489 -66.35 -9.31 -33.88
N VAL A 490 -66.65 -9.29 -32.59
CA VAL A 490 -66.30 -8.23 -31.66
C VAL A 490 -65.06 -8.66 -30.88
N SER A 491 -64.02 -7.82 -30.89
CA SER A 491 -62.87 -8.00 -30.02
C SER A 491 -63.23 -7.54 -28.61
N ILE A 492 -63.03 -8.40 -27.63
CA ILE A 492 -63.19 -8.10 -26.22
C ILE A 492 -61.84 -8.22 -25.51
N THR A 493 -61.59 -7.33 -24.55
CA THR A 493 -60.31 -7.28 -23.82
C THR A 493 -60.57 -7.14 -22.34
N ALA A 494 -59.93 -7.96 -21.52
CA ALA A 494 -60.07 -7.91 -20.07
C ALA A 494 -59.36 -6.66 -19.53
N ASN A 495 -60.01 -5.89 -18.66
CA ASN A 495 -59.48 -4.67 -18.06
C ASN A 495 -59.39 -4.83 -16.54
N PRO A 496 -58.30 -5.43 -16.01
CA PRO A 496 -58.16 -5.54 -14.57
C PRO A 496 -58.11 -4.15 -13.93
N THR A 497 -58.81 -3.98 -12.81
CA THR A 497 -58.76 -2.75 -12.00
C THR A 497 -57.37 -2.49 -11.42
N ASN A 498 -56.53 -3.51 -11.28
CA ASN A 498 -55.14 -3.39 -10.85
C ASN A 498 -54.25 -4.44 -11.55
N THR A 499 -53.62 -4.04 -12.65
CA THR A 499 -52.69 -4.86 -13.45
C THR A 499 -51.38 -5.21 -12.74
N LEU A 500 -51.06 -4.53 -11.63
CA LEU A 500 -49.88 -4.82 -10.84
C LEU A 500 -50.07 -6.09 -10.02
N LEU A 501 -51.24 -6.32 -9.43
CA LEU A 501 -51.44 -7.40 -8.46
C LEU A 501 -52.21 -8.60 -9.00
N PHE A 502 -53.00 -8.42 -10.06
CA PHE A 502 -53.84 -9.46 -10.62
C PHE A 502 -53.52 -9.70 -12.09
N GLU A 503 -53.58 -10.95 -12.51
CA GLU A 503 -53.48 -11.36 -13.91
C GLU A 503 -54.78 -12.01 -14.38
N PHE A 504 -55.01 -11.94 -15.70
CA PHE A 504 -56.20 -12.52 -16.31
C PHE A 504 -56.27 -14.03 -16.11
N ASP A 505 -57.44 -14.50 -15.67
CA ASP A 505 -57.68 -15.91 -15.37
C ASP A 505 -58.58 -16.60 -16.41
N GLY A 506 -59.58 -15.88 -16.95
CA GLY A 506 -60.46 -16.40 -18.00
C GLY A 506 -61.69 -15.54 -18.30
N TRP A 507 -62.46 -15.94 -19.32
CA TRP A 507 -63.76 -15.33 -19.67
C TRP A 507 -64.94 -16.26 -19.33
N VAL A 508 -66.02 -15.71 -18.77
CA VAL A 508 -67.24 -16.44 -18.40
C VAL A 508 -68.49 -15.76 -19.00
N PRO A 509 -69.39 -16.49 -19.69
CA PRO A 509 -69.30 -17.92 -20.00
C PRO A 509 -68.33 -18.21 -21.17
N ALA A 510 -67.49 -19.24 -21.02
CA ALA A 510 -66.40 -19.56 -21.95
C ALA A 510 -66.86 -19.92 -23.39
N PHE A 511 -68.10 -20.38 -23.56
CA PHE A 511 -68.62 -20.80 -24.88
C PHE A 511 -68.97 -19.64 -25.82
N ALA A 512 -69.05 -18.41 -25.29
CA ALA A 512 -69.46 -17.23 -26.05
C ALA A 512 -68.28 -16.51 -26.74
N VAL A 513 -67.05 -16.95 -26.48
CA VAL A 513 -65.80 -16.31 -26.90
C VAL A 513 -64.89 -17.34 -27.58
N ALA A 514 -64.09 -16.89 -28.55
CA ALA A 514 -63.29 -17.76 -29.43
C ALA A 514 -62.14 -18.46 -28.68
N ASP A 515 -61.48 -17.75 -27.78
CA ASP A 515 -60.47 -18.29 -26.86
C ASP A 515 -60.72 -17.72 -25.45
N PRO A 516 -61.31 -18.50 -24.53
CA PRO A 516 -61.61 -18.03 -23.19
C PRO A 516 -60.39 -17.88 -22.29
N THR A 517 -59.20 -18.35 -22.72
CA THR A 517 -57.94 -18.28 -21.96
C THR A 517 -57.07 -17.09 -22.36
N ASN A 518 -57.44 -16.36 -23.41
CA ASN A 518 -56.73 -15.17 -23.86
C ASN A 518 -57.39 -13.89 -23.35
N ALA A 519 -56.60 -13.02 -22.70
CA ALA A 519 -57.08 -11.75 -22.15
C ALA A 519 -57.65 -10.79 -23.21
N THR A 520 -57.19 -10.93 -24.45
CA THR A 520 -57.82 -10.29 -25.63
C THR A 520 -58.26 -11.39 -26.58
N THR A 521 -59.57 -11.50 -26.77
CA THR A 521 -60.17 -12.55 -27.58
C THR A 521 -61.32 -11.97 -28.40
N THR A 522 -61.92 -12.78 -29.25
CA THR A 522 -63.05 -12.35 -30.07
C THR A 522 -64.32 -13.11 -29.71
N MET A 523 -65.46 -12.49 -29.97
CA MET A 523 -66.79 -13.04 -29.77
C MET A 523 -67.61 -12.79 -31.03
N VAL A 524 -68.35 -13.77 -31.52
CA VAL A 524 -69.30 -13.53 -32.62
C VAL A 524 -70.61 -13.03 -32.03
N MET A 525 -71.02 -11.81 -32.41
CA MET A 525 -72.23 -11.19 -31.89
C MET A 525 -73.47 -11.97 -32.34
N PRO A 526 -74.29 -12.50 -31.41
CA PRO A 526 -75.55 -13.12 -31.76
C PRO A 526 -76.57 -12.08 -32.23
N GLY A 527 -77.61 -12.50 -32.96
CA GLY A 527 -78.69 -11.62 -33.44
C GLY A 527 -79.64 -11.12 -32.34
N GLY A 528 -79.11 -10.69 -31.19
CA GLY A 528 -79.81 -10.21 -29.99
C GLY A 528 -78.83 -9.86 -28.86
N PRO A 529 -79.26 -9.27 -27.73
CA PRO A 529 -78.36 -8.81 -26.66
C PRO A 529 -77.49 -9.90 -26.02
N ALA A 530 -76.23 -9.59 -25.66
CA ALA A 530 -75.29 -10.56 -25.03
C ALA A 530 -74.47 -9.99 -23.85
N THR A 531 -73.97 -10.83 -22.94
CA THR A 531 -73.11 -10.43 -21.80
C THR A 531 -71.99 -11.44 -21.52
N VAL A 532 -70.75 -10.95 -21.31
CA VAL A 532 -69.55 -11.76 -20.99
C VAL A 532 -68.72 -11.06 -19.88
N THR A 533 -68.08 -11.81 -18.99
CA THR A 533 -67.32 -11.30 -17.82
C THR A 533 -65.88 -11.80 -17.79
N ALA A 534 -64.90 -10.92 -17.55
CA ALA A 534 -63.50 -11.30 -17.28
C ALA A 534 -63.27 -11.66 -15.80
N THR A 535 -62.56 -12.75 -15.53
CA THR A 535 -62.09 -13.17 -14.21
C THR A 535 -60.56 -12.99 -14.07
N TYR A 536 -60.09 -12.79 -12.84
CA TYR A 536 -58.68 -12.53 -12.52
C TYR A 536 -58.22 -13.37 -11.32
N ARG A 537 -56.92 -13.68 -11.27
CA ARG A 537 -56.24 -14.35 -10.15
C ARG A 537 -55.02 -13.55 -9.69
N ASP A 538 -54.49 -13.88 -8.52
CA ASP A 538 -53.28 -13.22 -7.99
C ASP A 538 -52.07 -13.47 -8.88
N LYS A 539 -51.33 -12.40 -9.18
CA LYS A 539 -50.11 -12.46 -10.00
C LYS A 539 -48.93 -12.93 -9.13
N SER A 540 -48.25 -13.99 -9.57
CA SER A 540 -47.02 -14.46 -8.94
C SER A 540 -45.78 -13.84 -9.60
N PHE A 541 -44.80 -13.44 -8.80
CA PHE A 541 -43.56 -12.83 -9.25
C PHE A 541 -42.38 -13.78 -9.01
N PRO A 542 -41.44 -13.91 -9.97
CA PRO A 542 -40.20 -14.67 -9.79
C PRO A 542 -39.35 -14.20 -8.61
N VAL A 543 -38.74 -15.17 -7.93
CA VAL A 543 -37.75 -14.96 -6.85
C VAL A 543 -36.43 -15.63 -7.26
N THR A 544 -35.40 -14.83 -7.47
CA THR A 544 -34.04 -15.29 -7.78
C THR A 544 -33.14 -15.06 -6.58
N VAL A 545 -32.49 -16.13 -6.09
CA VAL A 545 -31.54 -16.05 -4.98
C VAL A 545 -30.19 -16.61 -5.43
N ASN A 546 -29.18 -15.75 -5.48
CA ASN A 546 -27.82 -16.11 -5.90
C ASN A 546 -26.99 -16.54 -4.68
N PHE A 547 -26.21 -17.61 -4.85
CA PHE A 547 -25.32 -18.19 -3.83
C PHE A 547 -26.00 -18.61 -2.52
N ALA A 548 -27.32 -18.84 -2.56
CA ALA A 548 -28.10 -19.35 -1.44
C ALA A 548 -29.42 -19.98 -1.92
N SER A 549 -30.08 -20.75 -1.05
CA SER A 549 -31.38 -21.37 -1.34
C SER A 549 -32.56 -20.43 -1.07
N SER A 550 -33.66 -20.63 -1.81
CA SER A 550 -34.97 -20.02 -1.55
C SER A 550 -36.02 -21.08 -1.24
N SER A 551 -37.08 -20.69 -0.52
CA SER A 551 -38.22 -21.57 -0.21
C SER A 551 -39.20 -21.75 -1.39
N THR A 552 -39.15 -20.87 -2.40
CA THR A 552 -39.96 -20.94 -3.62
C THR A 552 -39.25 -20.23 -4.79
N ALA A 553 -39.60 -20.59 -6.02
CA ALA A 553 -39.14 -19.92 -7.24
C ALA A 553 -40.02 -18.71 -7.62
N SER A 554 -41.23 -18.60 -7.08
CA SER A 554 -42.13 -17.45 -7.26
C SER A 554 -43.11 -17.30 -6.09
N ALA A 555 -43.60 -16.08 -5.85
CA ALA A 555 -44.56 -15.78 -4.78
C ALA A 555 -45.52 -14.64 -5.18
N ILE A 556 -46.71 -14.60 -4.58
CA ILE A 556 -47.70 -13.52 -4.77
C ILE A 556 -47.36 -12.31 -3.88
N TYR A 557 -47.80 -11.12 -4.28
CA TYR A 557 -47.62 -9.89 -3.50
C TYR A 557 -48.08 -10.05 -2.04
N GLY A 558 -47.24 -9.63 -1.10
CA GLY A 558 -47.51 -9.70 0.34
C GLY A 558 -47.20 -11.04 1.01
N ALA A 559 -46.86 -12.09 0.25
CA ALA A 559 -46.43 -13.36 0.83
C ALA A 559 -45.05 -13.26 1.50
N THR A 560 -44.85 -13.95 2.63
CA THR A 560 -43.55 -14.07 3.28
C THR A 560 -42.74 -15.20 2.66
N VAL A 561 -41.53 -14.91 2.17
CA VAL A 561 -40.61 -15.89 1.56
C VAL A 561 -39.37 -16.03 2.44
N THR A 562 -38.96 -17.27 2.73
CA THR A 562 -37.71 -17.57 3.47
C THR A 562 -36.57 -17.85 2.50
N ILE A 563 -35.38 -17.32 2.80
CA ILE A 563 -34.15 -17.47 2.00
C ILE A 563 -32.95 -17.80 2.89
N GLY A 564 -31.93 -18.44 2.31
CA GLY A 564 -30.67 -18.70 2.99
C GLY A 564 -30.68 -19.87 3.95
N ALA A 565 -31.54 -20.87 3.77
CA ALA A 565 -31.45 -22.11 4.56
C ALA A 565 -30.12 -22.83 4.32
N THR A 566 -29.52 -22.63 3.14
CA THR A 566 -28.18 -23.09 2.76
C THR A 566 -27.51 -22.00 1.92
N THR A 567 -26.21 -21.79 2.09
CA THR A 567 -25.39 -20.84 1.32
C THR A 567 -24.26 -21.52 0.57
N THR A 568 -23.81 -20.95 -0.54
CA THR A 568 -22.72 -21.46 -1.40
C THR A 568 -21.56 -20.45 -1.47
N PRO A 569 -20.69 -20.38 -0.44
CA PRO A 569 -19.58 -19.42 -0.43
C PRO A 569 -18.55 -19.70 -1.52
N PRO A 570 -17.79 -18.68 -2.01
CA PRO A 570 -16.80 -18.84 -3.07
C PRO A 570 -15.64 -19.78 -2.72
N THR A 571 -15.20 -19.75 -1.45
CA THR A 571 -14.21 -20.67 -0.89
C THR A 571 -14.56 -21.02 0.55
N ALA A 572 -13.93 -22.07 1.11
CA ALA A 572 -14.07 -22.45 2.52
C ALA A 572 -13.61 -21.36 3.52
N GLU A 573 -12.85 -20.36 3.04
CA GLU A 573 -12.31 -19.24 3.83
C GLU A 573 -13.25 -18.02 3.85
N HIS A 574 -14.48 -18.14 3.36
CA HIS A 574 -15.47 -17.05 3.39
C HIS A 574 -16.68 -17.41 4.26
N GLU A 575 -17.22 -16.42 4.97
CA GLU A 575 -18.47 -16.50 5.74
C GLU A 575 -19.51 -15.52 5.19
N PHE A 576 -20.79 -15.82 5.41
CA PHE A 576 -21.89 -14.94 5.04
C PHE A 576 -21.73 -13.58 5.73
N ASP A 577 -21.81 -12.51 4.96
CA ASP A 577 -21.69 -11.13 5.46
C ASP A 577 -23.07 -10.47 5.52
N HIS A 578 -23.71 -10.29 4.36
CA HIS A 578 -25.03 -9.69 4.26
C HIS A 578 -25.71 -10.04 2.92
N TRP A 579 -26.99 -9.67 2.80
CA TRP A 579 -27.76 -9.74 1.56
C TRP A 579 -27.69 -8.42 0.76
N GLU A 580 -27.50 -8.51 -0.55
CA GLU A 580 -27.59 -7.39 -1.50
C GLU A 580 -28.70 -7.62 -2.55
N GLY A 581 -29.08 -6.57 -3.26
CA GLY A 581 -30.15 -6.57 -4.27
C GLY A 581 -31.44 -5.94 -3.74
N ASP A 582 -32.58 -6.60 -3.96
CA ASP A 582 -33.92 -6.13 -3.58
C ASP A 582 -34.22 -6.29 -2.08
N ILE A 583 -33.41 -5.64 -1.23
CA ILE A 583 -33.38 -5.88 0.23
C ILE A 583 -34.43 -5.10 1.04
N ALA A 584 -35.25 -4.26 0.39
CA ALA A 584 -36.11 -3.29 1.06
C ALA A 584 -37.13 -3.91 2.04
N THR A 585 -37.53 -5.16 1.82
CA THR A 585 -38.49 -5.89 2.66
C THR A 585 -37.88 -7.08 3.40
N VAL A 586 -36.55 -7.23 3.34
CA VAL A 586 -35.82 -8.29 4.06
C VAL A 586 -35.82 -7.97 5.56
N ALA A 587 -36.22 -8.95 6.37
CA ALA A 587 -36.41 -8.79 7.81
C ALA A 587 -35.09 -8.54 8.56
N ASP A 588 -34.03 -9.24 8.16
CA ASP A 588 -32.67 -9.02 8.64
C ASP A 588 -31.69 -9.29 7.50
N VAL A 589 -31.06 -8.24 6.99
CA VAL A 589 -30.11 -8.30 5.88
C VAL A 589 -28.77 -8.92 6.27
N ASN A 590 -28.47 -9.02 7.57
CA ASN A 590 -27.20 -9.55 8.09
C ASN A 590 -27.35 -10.98 8.65
N SER A 591 -28.50 -11.61 8.46
CA SER A 591 -28.79 -12.94 9.00
C SER A 591 -29.06 -13.97 7.90
N VAL A 592 -28.67 -15.21 8.19
CA VAL A 592 -28.91 -16.36 7.34
C VAL A 592 -29.30 -17.56 8.24
N PRO A 593 -30.52 -18.13 8.09
CA PRO A 593 -31.58 -17.75 7.15
C PRO A 593 -32.30 -16.45 7.54
N THR A 594 -32.95 -15.81 6.58
CA THR A 594 -33.81 -14.62 6.78
C THR A 594 -35.10 -14.74 5.95
N THR A 595 -36.01 -13.77 6.11
CA THR A 595 -37.29 -13.71 5.38
C THR A 595 -37.49 -12.35 4.74
N PHE A 596 -38.29 -12.26 3.67
CA PHE A 596 -38.75 -10.98 3.13
C PHE A 596 -40.23 -11.03 2.72
N ILE A 597 -40.86 -9.86 2.61
CA ILE A 597 -42.25 -9.73 2.12
C ILE A 597 -42.23 -9.44 0.61
N MET A 598 -42.93 -10.25 -0.18
CA MET A 598 -42.89 -10.16 -1.64
C MET A 598 -43.49 -8.84 -2.14
N PRO A 599 -42.72 -8.01 -2.87
CA PRO A 599 -43.23 -6.79 -3.50
C PRO A 599 -44.01 -7.12 -4.79
N ALA A 600 -44.63 -6.11 -5.40
CA ALA A 600 -45.40 -6.25 -6.65
C ALA A 600 -44.50 -6.29 -7.90
N THR A 601 -43.30 -6.86 -7.78
CA THR A 601 -42.25 -6.95 -8.80
C THR A 601 -41.41 -8.20 -8.58
N ASN A 602 -40.63 -8.60 -9.60
CA ASN A 602 -39.64 -9.67 -9.46
C ASN A 602 -38.59 -9.28 -8.41
N VAL A 603 -38.07 -10.26 -7.68
CA VAL A 603 -37.06 -10.05 -6.63
C VAL A 603 -35.79 -10.81 -6.96
N THR A 604 -34.64 -10.12 -6.92
CA THR A 604 -33.31 -10.72 -7.00
C THR A 604 -32.51 -10.36 -5.74
N LEU A 605 -32.06 -11.39 -5.02
CA LEU A 605 -31.24 -11.26 -3.82
C LEU A 605 -29.95 -12.06 -3.98
N THR A 606 -28.83 -11.50 -3.56
CA THR A 606 -27.51 -12.13 -3.64
C THR A 606 -26.91 -12.21 -2.25
N ALA A 607 -26.51 -13.42 -1.83
CA ALA A 607 -25.73 -13.59 -0.61
C ALA A 607 -24.29 -13.10 -0.85
N ILE A 608 -23.84 -12.12 -0.07
CA ILE A 608 -22.47 -11.62 -0.08
C ILE A 608 -21.68 -12.32 1.01
N PHE A 609 -20.45 -12.67 0.68
CA PHE A 609 -19.54 -13.37 1.58
C PHE A 609 -18.28 -12.55 1.77
N ARG A 610 -17.85 -12.43 3.02
CA ARG A 610 -16.57 -11.84 3.39
C ARG A 610 -15.57 -12.92 3.75
N PRO A 611 -14.25 -12.65 3.71
CA PRO A 611 -13.27 -13.56 4.29
C PRO A 611 -13.59 -13.82 5.77
N LYS A 612 -13.49 -15.07 6.20
CA LYS A 612 -13.58 -15.45 7.61
C LYS A 612 -12.52 -14.68 8.38
N PHE A 613 -12.93 -14.09 9.51
CA PHE A 613 -12.01 -13.45 10.42
C PHE A 613 -11.02 -14.50 10.94
N LYS A 614 -9.74 -14.35 10.61
CA LYS A 614 -8.67 -15.13 11.24
C LYS A 614 -8.30 -14.46 12.55
N PRO A 615 -8.34 -15.19 13.70
CA PRO A 615 -7.77 -14.70 14.94
C PRO A 615 -6.36 -14.13 14.74
N GLN A 616 -6.16 -12.87 15.08
CA GLN A 616 -4.89 -12.14 14.89
C GLN A 616 -3.98 -12.20 16.12
N ASN A 617 -4.44 -12.89 17.18
CA ASN A 617 -3.78 -12.90 18.48
C ASN A 617 -3.59 -11.47 18.99
N THR A 618 -4.66 -10.69 18.99
CA THR A 618 -4.66 -9.26 19.35
C THR A 618 -4.06 -9.01 20.74
N PHE A 619 -4.22 -9.97 21.65
CA PHE A 619 -3.71 -9.98 23.01
C PHE A 619 -2.96 -11.27 23.34
N LEU A 620 -1.89 -11.12 24.11
CA LEU A 620 -1.09 -12.18 24.72
C LEU A 620 -1.21 -12.05 26.24
N ALA A 621 -1.48 -13.14 26.95
CA ALA A 621 -1.51 -13.16 28.42
C ALA A 621 -0.59 -14.26 28.95
N LEU A 622 0.40 -13.86 29.77
CA LEU A 622 1.29 -14.76 30.50
C LEU A 622 0.84 -14.83 31.95
N ASN A 623 0.52 -16.02 32.45
CA ASN A 623 0.29 -16.27 33.86
C ASN A 623 1.63 -16.49 34.58
N LEU A 624 1.96 -15.62 35.53
CA LEU A 624 3.25 -15.63 36.22
C LEU A 624 3.35 -16.77 37.26
N SER A 625 2.22 -17.30 37.72
CA SER A 625 2.14 -18.33 38.75
C SER A 625 2.39 -19.74 38.20
N ASP A 626 1.85 -20.06 37.02
CA ASP A 626 1.99 -21.37 36.37
C ASP A 626 2.74 -21.33 35.03
N ASN A 627 3.20 -20.15 34.62
CA ASN A 627 3.90 -19.86 33.37
C ASN A 627 3.09 -20.12 32.09
N SER A 628 1.78 -20.36 32.19
CA SER A 628 0.95 -20.61 31.02
C SER A 628 0.75 -19.35 30.17
N VAL A 629 0.73 -19.54 28.85
CA VAL A 629 0.49 -18.48 27.86
C VAL A 629 -0.84 -18.71 27.16
N SER A 630 -1.61 -17.65 26.98
CA SER A 630 -2.86 -17.65 26.23
C SER A 630 -2.95 -16.46 25.29
N TYR A 631 -3.71 -16.61 24.22
CA TYR A 631 -3.96 -15.57 23.22
C TYR A 631 -5.46 -15.31 23.09
N SER A 632 -5.84 -14.06 22.82
CA SER A 632 -7.22 -13.67 22.52
C SER A 632 -7.28 -12.53 21.51
N ASP A 633 -8.41 -12.36 20.83
CA ASP A 633 -8.63 -11.21 19.95
C ASP A 633 -9.44 -10.07 20.57
N THR A 634 -10.05 -10.34 21.72
CA THR A 634 -10.85 -9.38 22.44
C THR A 634 -10.38 -9.28 23.89
N PRO A 635 -10.53 -8.11 24.52
CA PRO A 635 -10.34 -7.99 25.96
C PRO A 635 -11.28 -8.96 26.71
N PRO A 636 -10.90 -9.42 27.91
CA PRO A 636 -11.76 -10.26 28.74
C PRO A 636 -13.15 -9.63 28.96
N ALA A 637 -14.18 -10.46 29.03
CA ALA A 637 -15.53 -10.00 29.38
C ALA A 637 -15.50 -9.33 30.77
N GLY A 638 -15.85 -8.05 30.83
CA GLY A 638 -15.75 -7.23 32.05
C GLY A 638 -14.46 -6.41 32.19
N GLY A 639 -13.56 -6.48 31.20
CA GLY A 639 -12.32 -5.69 31.15
C GLY A 639 -11.16 -6.32 31.93
N TRP A 640 -10.09 -5.53 32.10
CA TRP A 640 -8.87 -5.97 32.77
C TRP A 640 -9.02 -5.94 34.30
N THR A 641 -9.38 -7.09 34.86
CA THR A 641 -9.48 -7.32 36.31
C THR A 641 -8.12 -7.30 37.03
N ASP A 642 -8.12 -7.29 38.36
CA ASP A 642 -6.89 -7.31 39.18
C ASP A 642 -5.98 -8.50 38.88
N LEU A 643 -6.54 -9.63 38.42
CA LEU A 643 -5.76 -10.78 37.94
C LEU A 643 -4.74 -10.37 36.87
N HIS A 644 -5.18 -9.54 35.91
CA HIS A 644 -4.36 -9.02 34.80
C HIS A 644 -3.37 -7.94 35.22
N LYS A 645 -3.46 -7.48 36.47
CA LYS A 645 -2.61 -6.46 37.08
C LYS A 645 -1.71 -7.05 38.18
N THR A 646 -1.83 -8.34 38.48
CA THR A 646 -1.11 -8.98 39.59
C THR A 646 -0.40 -10.26 39.14
N THR A 647 -1.15 -11.33 38.90
CA THR A 647 -0.59 -12.65 38.59
C THR A 647 -0.54 -12.96 37.10
N GLN A 648 -1.11 -12.11 36.24
CA GLN A 648 -0.95 -12.18 34.79
C GLN A 648 -0.31 -10.91 34.25
N MET A 649 0.51 -11.06 33.20
CA MET A 649 0.98 -9.97 32.35
C MET A 649 0.26 -10.05 31.01
N VAL A 650 -0.44 -8.98 30.66
CA VAL A 650 -1.22 -8.88 29.41
C VAL A 650 -0.57 -7.89 28.46
N PHE A 651 -0.51 -8.27 27.19
CA PHE A 651 0.14 -7.50 26.14
C PHE A 651 -0.81 -7.32 24.96
N ARG A 652 -0.76 -6.16 24.32
CA ARG A 652 -1.46 -5.80 23.09
C ARG A 652 -0.52 -5.93 21.90
N LYS A 653 -0.96 -6.61 20.85
CA LYS A 653 -0.27 -6.68 19.55
C LYS A 653 -0.27 -5.33 18.84
N ILE A 654 0.87 -4.70 18.72
CA ILE A 654 1.09 -3.46 17.99
C ILE A 654 1.48 -3.82 16.54
N PRO A 655 0.70 -3.38 15.53
CA PRO A 655 0.98 -3.72 14.15
C PRO A 655 2.25 -3.03 13.64
N ALA A 656 2.94 -3.63 12.69
CA ALA A 656 3.96 -2.96 11.89
C ALA A 656 3.38 -1.72 11.21
N GLY A 657 4.20 -0.69 11.01
CA GLY A 657 3.78 0.52 10.32
C GLY A 657 4.76 1.67 10.50
N SER A 658 4.42 2.78 9.84
CA SER A 658 5.23 4.00 9.87
C SER A 658 4.53 5.12 10.63
N PHE A 659 5.32 5.96 11.29
CA PHE A 659 4.83 7.16 11.96
C PHE A 659 5.88 8.27 11.97
N SER A 660 5.44 9.48 12.29
CA SER A 660 6.36 10.58 12.56
C SER A 660 6.71 10.58 14.05
N MET A 661 7.98 10.27 14.35
CA MET A 661 8.55 10.32 15.69
C MET A 661 9.06 11.73 15.97
N GLY A 662 8.97 12.19 17.22
CA GLY A 662 9.38 13.54 17.63
C GLY A 662 8.30 14.60 17.42
N SER A 663 8.65 15.88 17.58
CA SER A 663 7.74 17.02 17.48
C SER A 663 8.42 18.25 16.90
N ALA A 664 7.86 18.83 15.84
CA ALA A 664 8.38 20.06 15.21
C ALA A 664 8.35 21.29 16.15
N SER A 665 7.42 21.31 17.10
CA SER A 665 7.26 22.41 18.07
C SER A 665 7.59 22.00 19.51
N GLY A 666 8.20 20.82 19.67
CA GLY A 666 8.57 20.24 20.96
C GLY A 666 9.88 20.76 21.52
N GLN A 667 10.45 20.02 22.47
CA GLN A 667 11.78 20.32 23.00
C GLN A 667 12.86 20.06 21.93
N PRO A 668 14.04 20.70 22.02
CA PRO A 668 15.09 20.57 21.01
C PRO A 668 15.57 19.13 20.76
N ASP A 669 15.43 18.24 21.75
CA ASP A 669 15.80 16.83 21.67
C ASP A 669 14.73 15.93 21.03
N GLU A 670 13.59 16.51 20.63
CA GLU A 670 12.44 15.84 20.02
C GLU A 670 12.45 15.99 18.49
N THR A 671 13.63 15.85 17.86
CA THR A 671 13.78 16.04 16.41
C THR A 671 12.78 15.19 15.63
N GLN A 672 11.93 15.84 14.83
CA GLN A 672 10.89 15.15 14.07
C GLN A 672 11.45 14.43 12.84
N HIS A 673 11.13 13.16 12.68
CA HIS A 673 11.54 12.34 11.53
C HIS A 673 10.58 11.17 11.29
N ALA A 674 10.68 10.52 10.12
CA ALA A 674 9.88 9.35 9.80
C ALA A 674 10.52 8.09 10.37
N VAL A 675 9.71 7.20 10.96
CA VAL A 675 10.16 5.90 11.47
C VAL A 675 9.22 4.82 10.95
N THR A 676 9.77 3.74 10.41
CA THR A 676 9.05 2.55 9.97
C THR A 676 9.42 1.36 10.87
N LEU A 677 8.45 0.80 11.58
CA LEU A 677 8.58 -0.48 12.28
C LEU A 677 8.10 -1.60 11.35
N THR A 678 8.99 -2.50 10.95
CA THR A 678 8.68 -3.51 9.91
C THR A 678 7.98 -4.75 10.44
N LYS A 679 7.90 -4.89 11.76
CA LYS A 679 7.37 -6.08 12.44
C LYS A 679 6.36 -5.71 13.49
N ASP A 680 5.31 -6.52 13.56
CA ASP A 680 4.41 -6.55 14.70
C ASP A 680 5.22 -6.88 15.98
N PHE A 681 4.81 -6.31 17.11
CA PHE A 681 5.34 -6.66 18.42
C PHE A 681 4.23 -6.57 19.46
N TYR A 682 4.32 -7.31 20.55
CA TYR A 682 3.41 -7.12 21.67
C TYR A 682 3.99 -6.09 22.63
N LEU A 683 3.14 -5.24 23.19
CA LEU A 683 3.52 -4.29 24.23
C LEU A 683 2.56 -4.44 25.42
N GLY A 684 3.09 -4.41 26.64
CA GLY A 684 2.28 -4.54 27.86
C GLY A 684 1.10 -3.57 27.85
N ILE A 685 -0.09 -4.00 28.27
CA ILE A 685 -1.26 -3.09 28.31
C ILE A 685 -1.08 -2.04 29.42
N PHE A 686 -0.31 -2.39 30.44
CA PHE A 686 -0.01 -1.60 31.63
C PHE A 686 1.51 -1.48 31.81
N GLU A 687 1.91 -0.52 32.63
CA GLU A 687 3.21 -0.55 33.32
C GLU A 687 3.32 -1.86 34.13
N VAL A 688 4.54 -2.39 34.31
CA VAL A 688 4.74 -3.55 35.17
C VAL A 688 4.33 -3.19 36.60
N THR A 689 3.46 -3.99 37.20
CA THR A 689 2.96 -3.70 38.55
C THR A 689 3.89 -4.22 39.63
N GLN A 690 3.73 -3.71 40.85
CA GLN A 690 4.50 -4.16 42.02
C GLN A 690 4.32 -5.65 42.27
N LYS A 691 3.09 -6.16 42.12
CA LYS A 691 2.83 -7.60 42.30
C LYS A 691 3.44 -8.44 41.18
N GLN A 692 3.35 -8.01 39.92
CA GLN A 692 4.04 -8.70 38.81
C GLN A 692 5.56 -8.71 39.01
N TRP A 693 6.14 -7.61 39.50
CA TRP A 693 7.54 -7.56 39.87
C TRP A 693 7.88 -8.55 40.97
N GLU A 694 7.09 -8.61 42.05
CA GLU A 694 7.29 -9.56 43.14
C GLU A 694 7.22 -11.02 42.63
N GLU A 695 6.26 -11.38 41.78
CA GLU A 695 6.14 -12.73 41.21
C GLU A 695 7.35 -13.14 40.34
N VAL A 696 8.02 -12.17 39.71
CA VAL A 696 9.22 -12.42 38.87
C VAL A 696 10.52 -12.34 39.69
N ARG A 697 10.68 -11.32 40.54
CA ARG A 697 11.93 -11.00 41.24
C ARG A 697 11.98 -11.46 42.70
N GLY A 698 10.83 -11.58 43.35
CA GLY A 698 10.72 -11.87 44.78
C GLY A 698 11.14 -10.70 45.68
N THR A 699 11.12 -9.46 45.17
CA THR A 699 11.47 -8.24 45.91
C THR A 699 10.40 -7.16 45.74
N THR A 700 10.43 -6.11 46.56
CA THR A 700 9.50 -4.97 46.50
C THR A 700 10.28 -3.65 46.63
N PRO A 701 10.80 -3.10 45.52
CA PRO A 701 11.68 -1.92 45.55
C PRO A 701 10.93 -0.58 45.68
N SER A 702 9.61 -0.60 45.50
CA SER A 702 8.76 0.57 45.39
C SER A 702 8.58 1.31 46.73
N PHE A 703 8.32 2.60 46.61
CA PHE A 703 8.04 3.55 47.68
C PHE A 703 6.57 3.62 48.07
N PHE A 704 5.68 3.62 47.08
CA PHE A 704 4.25 3.57 47.33
C PHE A 704 3.84 2.12 47.39
N ASP A 705 2.97 1.75 48.33
CA ASP A 705 2.55 0.36 48.51
C ASP A 705 1.22 0.10 47.82
N GLY A 706 1.19 -0.88 46.91
CA GLY A 706 -0.05 -1.45 46.38
C GLY A 706 0.17 -2.38 45.20
N ASP A 707 -0.42 -3.57 45.27
CA ASP A 707 -0.21 -4.67 44.30
C ASP A 707 -0.41 -4.27 42.84
N THR A 708 -1.41 -3.44 42.56
CA THR A 708 -1.77 -2.98 41.21
C THR A 708 -1.16 -1.61 40.85
N LEU A 709 -0.35 -1.02 41.72
CA LEU A 709 0.43 0.18 41.38
C LEU A 709 1.60 -0.23 40.47
N PRO A 710 2.10 0.67 39.61
CA PRO A 710 3.32 0.41 38.87
C PRO A 710 4.50 0.20 39.82
N VAL A 711 5.40 -0.71 39.46
CA VAL A 711 6.70 -0.81 40.12
C VAL A 711 7.50 0.45 39.78
N GLU A 712 7.99 1.13 40.80
CA GLU A 712 8.92 2.24 40.66
C GLU A 712 10.16 2.09 41.54
N ARG A 713 11.15 2.98 41.30
CA ARG A 713 12.51 2.94 41.87
C ARG A 713 13.32 1.73 41.43
N VAL A 714 13.20 1.38 40.16
CA VAL A 714 13.97 0.32 39.50
C VAL A 714 14.93 0.92 38.47
N TYR A 715 16.13 0.36 38.35
CA TYR A 715 17.14 0.79 37.38
C TYR A 715 17.15 -0.13 36.15
N TYR A 716 17.72 0.36 35.05
CA TYR A 716 17.95 -0.47 33.85
C TYR A 716 18.72 -1.76 34.21
N SER A 717 19.70 -1.66 35.11
CA SER A 717 20.44 -2.80 35.64
C SER A 717 19.59 -3.81 36.41
N ASP A 718 18.51 -3.38 37.08
CA ASP A 718 17.59 -4.32 37.72
C ASP A 718 16.75 -5.04 36.66
N ILE A 719 16.42 -4.36 35.57
CA ILE A 719 15.53 -4.88 34.54
C ILE A 719 16.29 -5.86 33.62
N ARG A 720 17.45 -5.46 33.09
CA ARG A 720 18.23 -6.27 32.13
C ARG A 720 19.53 -6.85 32.67
N GLY A 721 20.07 -6.32 33.76
CA GLY A 721 21.37 -6.73 34.31
C GLY A 721 22.51 -5.76 34.03
N ASN A 722 23.61 -5.92 34.77
CA ASN A 722 24.82 -5.10 34.67
C ASN A 722 25.87 -5.68 33.72
N ASN A 723 25.90 -6.99 33.52
CA ASN A 723 26.98 -7.66 32.77
C ASN A 723 26.58 -7.82 31.30
N GLN A 724 25.66 -8.75 31.03
CA GLN A 724 25.16 -9.03 29.69
C GLN A 724 24.09 -8.00 29.29
N GLY A 725 23.26 -7.60 30.25
CA GLY A 725 22.16 -6.66 30.06
C GLY A 725 22.53 -5.30 29.49
N ASN A 726 23.75 -4.83 29.76
CA ASN A 726 24.25 -3.53 29.30
C ASN A 726 24.64 -3.51 27.81
N GLY A 727 24.74 -4.69 27.18
CA GLY A 727 25.25 -4.84 25.82
C GLY A 727 24.32 -4.37 24.70
N TRP A 728 23.12 -3.87 24.99
CA TRP A 728 22.20 -3.36 23.97
C TRP A 728 22.73 -2.06 23.33
N PRO A 729 22.68 -1.88 21.99
CA PRO A 729 22.09 -2.79 20.98
C PRO A 729 23.05 -3.83 20.38
N ALA A 730 24.32 -3.84 20.75
CA ALA A 730 25.31 -4.78 20.23
C ALA A 730 24.93 -6.26 20.47
N ASN A 731 24.15 -6.54 21.51
CA ASN A 731 23.48 -7.81 21.70
C ASN A 731 22.17 -7.66 22.50
N SER A 732 21.33 -8.69 22.43
CA SER A 732 20.06 -8.77 23.15
C SER A 732 20.14 -9.57 24.45
N LEU A 733 21.34 -9.85 24.98
CA LEU A 733 21.51 -10.66 26.20
C LEU A 733 21.05 -9.89 27.44
N VAL A 734 20.68 -10.66 28.47
CA VAL A 734 20.22 -10.17 29.78
C VAL A 734 20.80 -11.05 30.87
N ASP A 735 21.05 -10.49 32.06
CA ASP A 735 21.53 -11.28 33.20
C ASP A 735 20.40 -12.18 33.71
N GLY A 736 20.71 -13.44 34.00
CA GLY A 736 19.68 -14.43 34.38
C GLY A 736 18.91 -14.11 35.67
N ASP A 737 19.49 -13.31 36.56
CA ASP A 737 18.88 -12.87 37.81
C ASP A 737 18.11 -11.53 37.70
N SER A 738 18.26 -10.82 36.58
CA SER A 738 17.48 -9.61 36.26
C SER A 738 15.99 -9.92 36.05
N PHE A 739 15.14 -8.90 36.03
CA PHE A 739 13.71 -9.09 35.75
C PHE A 739 13.50 -9.76 34.39
N MET A 740 14.20 -9.29 33.36
CA MET A 740 14.05 -9.78 32.00
C MET A 740 14.63 -11.19 31.84
N GLY A 741 15.75 -11.51 32.48
CA GLY A 741 16.31 -12.86 32.48
C GLY A 741 15.35 -13.89 33.07
N ARG A 742 14.70 -13.56 34.19
CA ARG A 742 13.70 -14.42 34.82
C ARG A 742 12.42 -14.51 33.99
N LEU A 743 11.92 -13.40 33.46
CA LEU A 743 10.71 -13.38 32.62
C LEU A 743 10.90 -14.24 31.35
N ARG A 744 12.03 -14.10 30.65
CA ARG A 744 12.35 -14.89 29.44
C ARG A 744 12.43 -16.40 29.70
N SER A 745 12.71 -16.80 30.94
CA SER A 745 12.76 -18.22 31.32
C SER A 745 11.39 -18.84 31.59
N LYS A 746 10.32 -18.03 31.69
CA LYS A 746 8.97 -18.50 32.03
C LYS A 746 8.35 -19.30 30.89
N ASP A 747 8.38 -18.77 29.67
CA ASP A 747 7.85 -19.44 28.48
C ASP A 747 8.58 -18.97 27.20
N SER A 748 8.65 -19.85 26.19
CA SER A 748 9.15 -19.53 24.84
C SER A 748 8.52 -18.30 24.19
N ALA A 749 7.23 -18.05 24.41
CA ALA A 749 6.49 -16.92 23.86
C ALA A 749 6.99 -15.57 24.38
N VAL A 750 7.58 -15.54 25.57
CA VAL A 750 8.24 -14.35 26.15
C VAL A 750 9.77 -14.51 26.19
N GLY A 751 10.32 -15.52 25.51
CA GLY A 751 11.76 -15.83 25.52
C GLY A 751 12.65 -14.73 24.93
N ALA A 752 12.06 -13.81 24.17
CA ALA A 752 12.70 -12.61 23.62
C ALA A 752 12.14 -11.30 24.22
N ALA A 753 11.33 -11.36 25.27
CA ALA A 753 10.74 -10.19 25.91
C ALA A 753 11.82 -9.20 26.36
N ASP A 754 11.63 -7.90 26.17
CA ASP A 754 12.58 -6.87 26.56
C ASP A 754 11.85 -5.57 26.92
N LEU A 755 12.59 -4.50 27.20
CA LEU A 755 12.03 -3.15 27.18
C LEU A 755 11.63 -2.78 25.73
N PRO A 756 10.64 -1.89 25.50
CA PRO A 756 10.44 -1.34 24.16
C PRO A 756 11.64 -0.49 23.73
N THR A 757 11.91 -0.44 22.43
CA THR A 757 12.72 0.67 21.90
C THR A 757 11.97 1.99 22.07
N GLU A 758 12.70 3.09 22.06
CA GLU A 758 12.14 4.42 22.14
C GLU A 758 11.11 4.66 21.03
N ALA A 759 11.43 4.22 19.81
CA ALA A 759 10.53 4.28 18.67
C ALA A 759 9.28 3.39 18.85
N GLN A 760 9.44 2.15 19.33
CA GLN A 760 8.31 1.26 19.64
C GLN A 760 7.39 1.88 20.70
N TRP A 761 7.97 2.49 21.73
CA TRP A 761 7.22 3.14 22.79
C TRP A 761 6.42 4.34 22.26
N GLU A 762 7.05 5.24 21.49
CA GLU A 762 6.35 6.43 20.97
C GLU A 762 5.28 6.07 19.95
N TYR A 763 5.56 5.11 19.06
CA TYR A 763 4.60 4.60 18.09
C TYR A 763 3.35 4.07 18.79
N ALA A 764 3.57 3.24 19.81
CA ALA A 764 2.50 2.67 20.62
C ALA A 764 1.77 3.73 21.44
N CYS A 765 2.46 4.73 21.97
CA CYS A 765 1.88 5.85 22.72
C CYS A 765 0.91 6.65 21.85
N ARG A 766 1.38 7.03 20.66
CA ARG A 766 0.60 7.79 19.68
C ARG A 766 -0.60 7.03 19.15
N ALA A 767 -0.48 5.72 18.94
CA ALA A 767 -1.55 4.87 18.44
C ALA A 767 -2.27 5.45 17.19
N GLY A 768 -1.48 5.99 16.26
CA GLY A 768 -1.96 6.64 15.03
C GLY A 768 -2.33 8.13 15.15
N THR A 769 -2.29 8.72 16.34
CA THR A 769 -2.49 10.17 16.54
C THR A 769 -1.21 10.96 16.29
N THR A 770 -1.34 12.22 15.86
CA THR A 770 -0.21 13.11 15.55
C THR A 770 -0.01 14.22 16.57
N GLY A 771 -0.97 14.42 17.48
CA GLY A 771 -0.92 15.45 18.51
C GLY A 771 0.05 15.14 19.65
N ASP A 772 0.16 16.10 20.56
CA ASP A 772 0.98 15.99 21.77
C ASP A 772 0.51 14.86 22.69
N TYR A 773 -0.77 14.50 22.67
CA TYR A 773 -1.34 13.41 23.46
C TYR A 773 -2.24 12.54 22.58
N ALA A 774 -2.38 11.26 22.94
CA ALA A 774 -3.24 10.32 22.20
C ALA A 774 -4.75 10.51 22.41
N GLY A 775 -5.15 11.64 23.02
CA GLY A 775 -6.53 11.99 23.36
C GLY A 775 -6.57 13.12 24.39
N VAL A 776 -7.67 13.21 25.15
CA VAL A 776 -7.82 14.22 26.19
C VAL A 776 -6.94 13.86 27.40
N LEU A 777 -5.89 14.64 27.66
CA LEU A 777 -4.88 14.33 28.67
C LEU A 777 -5.48 13.93 30.03
N ASN A 778 -6.44 14.69 30.56
CA ASN A 778 -7.02 14.41 31.88
C ASN A 778 -7.77 13.07 31.96
N ASP A 779 -8.24 12.54 30.83
CA ASP A 779 -8.92 11.24 30.75
C ASP A 779 -7.92 10.09 30.65
N LEU A 780 -6.73 10.35 30.08
CA LEU A 780 -5.67 9.37 29.84
C LEU A 780 -4.64 9.28 30.98
N ALA A 781 -4.46 10.36 31.74
CA ALA A 781 -3.29 10.57 32.58
C ALA A 781 -3.59 10.74 34.07
N TRP A 782 -2.69 10.22 34.89
CA TRP A 782 -2.44 10.73 36.24
C TRP A 782 -1.18 11.60 36.22
N TYR A 783 -1.34 12.87 36.60
CA TYR A 783 -0.30 13.89 36.51
C TYR A 783 -0.52 14.98 37.56
N ALA A 784 0.41 15.94 37.67
CA ALA A 784 0.44 16.88 38.79
C ALA A 784 -0.89 17.63 39.02
N ALA A 785 -1.63 17.95 37.96
CA ALA A 785 -2.85 18.75 38.08
C ALA A 785 -4.07 17.96 38.60
N ASN A 786 -4.06 16.63 38.53
CA ASN A 786 -5.22 15.80 38.91
C ASN A 786 -4.89 14.74 39.96
N ASN A 787 -3.73 14.85 40.62
CA ASN A 787 -3.22 13.84 41.52
C ASN A 787 -2.78 14.43 42.86
N THR A 788 -3.72 14.73 43.76
CA THR A 788 -3.41 15.26 45.11
C THR A 788 -4.02 14.36 46.19
N PRO A 789 -3.25 13.91 47.21
CA PRO A 789 -1.80 14.03 47.31
C PRO A 789 -1.09 13.24 46.20
N ASN A 790 0.08 13.70 45.78
CA ASN A 790 0.80 13.10 44.66
C ASN A 790 1.25 11.68 45.02
N SER A 791 0.77 10.69 44.27
CA SER A 791 1.19 9.28 44.37
C SER A 791 1.07 8.58 43.02
N THR A 792 1.74 7.45 42.84
CA THR A 792 1.36 6.52 41.76
C THR A 792 -0.08 6.03 41.98
N LYS A 793 -0.74 5.62 40.90
CA LYS A 793 -2.11 5.10 40.90
C LYS A 793 -2.15 3.71 40.32
N ALA A 794 -3.24 2.99 40.62
CA ALA A 794 -3.47 1.66 40.08
C ALA A 794 -3.48 1.74 38.54
N VAL A 795 -2.72 0.85 37.90
CA VAL A 795 -2.63 0.82 36.44
C VAL A 795 -4.01 0.60 35.81
N GLY A 796 -4.25 1.23 34.67
CA GLY A 796 -5.51 1.13 33.95
C GLY A 796 -6.70 1.79 34.64
N SER A 797 -6.47 2.77 35.52
CA SER A 797 -7.54 3.54 36.16
C SER A 797 -7.97 4.78 35.36
N LYS A 798 -7.25 5.09 34.28
CA LYS A 798 -7.57 6.09 33.26
C LYS A 798 -7.91 5.42 31.94
N GLN A 799 -8.50 6.18 31.01
CA GLN A 799 -8.83 5.69 29.68
C GLN A 799 -7.54 5.27 28.94
N PRO A 800 -7.60 4.21 28.12
CA PRO A 800 -6.49 3.86 27.26
C PRO A 800 -6.38 4.79 26.06
N ASN A 801 -5.24 4.74 25.37
CA ASN A 801 -5.10 5.31 24.04
C ASN A 801 -5.90 4.50 22.98
N PRO A 802 -5.99 4.94 21.71
CA PRO A 802 -6.76 4.24 20.66
C PRO A 802 -6.40 2.77 20.41
N TRP A 803 -5.24 2.30 20.85
CA TRP A 803 -4.84 0.88 20.73
C TRP A 803 -5.11 0.05 21.99
N GLY A 804 -5.66 0.66 23.04
CA GLY A 804 -6.01 -0.03 24.28
C GLY A 804 -4.88 -0.05 25.31
N LEU A 805 -3.81 0.75 25.14
CA LEU A 805 -2.71 0.86 26.10
C LEU A 805 -3.02 1.94 27.13
N HIS A 806 -2.84 1.62 28.41
CA HIS A 806 -3.10 2.54 29.51
C HIS A 806 -1.82 3.20 30.01
N ASP A 807 -1.98 4.35 30.68
CA ASP A 807 -0.92 5.03 31.42
C ASP A 807 0.29 5.46 30.55
N MET A 808 0.15 5.51 29.22
CA MET A 808 1.19 6.00 28.30
C MET A 808 1.55 7.49 28.51
N HIS A 809 0.71 8.25 29.23
CA HIS A 809 0.88 9.67 29.52
C HIS A 809 0.79 9.92 31.03
N GLY A 810 1.82 9.61 31.83
CA GLY A 810 1.85 9.86 33.27
C GLY A 810 1.95 8.59 34.10
N ASN A 811 1.51 8.65 35.37
CA ASN A 811 1.76 7.62 36.39
C ASN A 811 3.26 7.43 36.69
N VAL A 812 4.03 6.64 35.92
CA VAL A 812 5.50 6.57 36.05
C VAL A 812 6.19 6.79 34.71
N TRP A 813 7.41 7.33 34.78
CA TRP A 813 8.28 7.38 33.61
C TRP A 813 8.72 5.96 33.24
N GLU A 814 8.80 5.66 31.95
CA GLU A 814 9.09 4.30 31.49
C GLU A 814 10.42 4.19 30.76
N ILE A 815 11.30 3.37 31.32
CA ILE A 815 12.65 3.14 30.79
C ILE A 815 12.56 2.36 29.45
N CYS A 816 13.25 2.85 28.42
CA CYS A 816 13.36 2.23 27.11
C CYS A 816 14.74 1.56 26.91
N LEU A 817 14.89 0.80 25.83
CA LEU A 817 16.15 0.15 25.46
C LEU A 817 17.27 1.15 25.10
N ASP A 818 16.88 2.22 24.46
CA ASP A 818 17.76 3.10 23.70
C ASP A 818 18.70 3.87 24.63
N TRP A 819 19.94 4.03 24.18
CA TRP A 819 20.85 5.00 24.77
C TRP A 819 20.32 6.40 24.46
N TYR A 820 20.34 7.29 25.46
CA TYR A 820 19.92 8.67 25.25
C TYR A 820 20.97 9.43 24.45
N THR A 821 20.52 9.99 23.33
CA THR A 821 21.23 11.01 22.55
C THR A 821 20.38 12.27 22.53
N PHE A 822 21.03 13.44 22.48
CA PHE A 822 20.30 14.71 22.35
C PHE A 822 19.60 14.85 21.00
N SER A 823 20.21 14.39 19.90
CA SER A 823 19.60 14.45 18.56
C SER A 823 19.39 13.05 18.00
N LEU A 824 18.17 12.78 17.54
CA LEU A 824 17.80 11.54 16.84
C LEU A 824 18.05 11.63 15.32
N GLY A 825 18.42 12.81 14.80
CA GLY A 825 18.50 13.10 13.37
C GLY A 825 17.13 13.34 12.74
N SER A 826 17.12 13.87 11.51
CA SER A 826 15.90 14.13 10.73
C SER A 826 15.65 13.10 9.61
N VAL A 827 16.56 12.13 9.46
CA VAL A 827 16.50 11.11 8.41
C VAL A 827 15.47 10.04 8.76
N GLU A 828 14.80 9.49 7.74
CA GLU A 828 13.91 8.36 7.92
C GLU A 828 14.66 7.13 8.47
N GLN A 829 14.08 6.47 9.47
CA GLN A 829 14.65 5.30 10.12
C GLN A 829 13.75 4.07 9.95
N THR A 830 14.35 2.89 9.85
CA THR A 830 13.63 1.60 9.81
C THR A 830 14.10 0.72 10.96
N ASP A 831 13.17 0.25 11.80
CA ASP A 831 13.41 -0.50 13.04
C ASP A 831 14.57 0.06 13.88
N PRO A 832 14.60 1.37 14.21
CA PRO A 832 15.74 1.96 14.90
C PRO A 832 15.91 1.30 16.28
N PRO A 833 17.08 0.69 16.57
CA PRO A 833 17.36 0.10 17.87
C PRO A 833 17.79 1.17 18.92
N GLY A 834 17.66 2.44 18.56
CA GLY A 834 18.28 3.60 19.21
C GLY A 834 19.69 3.87 18.70
N THR A 835 20.31 4.95 19.18
CA THR A 835 21.71 5.26 18.83
C THR A 835 22.65 4.18 19.35
N GLY A 836 23.37 3.52 18.44
CA GLY A 836 24.31 2.42 18.73
C GLY A 836 25.65 2.85 19.31
N GLY A 837 25.83 4.13 19.62
CA GLY A 837 27.10 4.65 20.10
C GLY A 837 27.00 6.14 20.38
N VAL A 838 26.61 6.46 21.60
CA VAL A 838 27.10 7.69 22.23
C VAL A 838 27.95 7.19 23.38
N ASP A 839 29.22 7.58 23.41
CA ASP A 839 29.98 7.54 24.66
C ASP A 839 29.06 8.11 25.72
N PRO A 840 28.67 7.33 26.75
CA PRO A 840 27.78 7.84 27.76
C PRO A 840 28.36 9.15 28.28
N VAL A 841 27.60 10.24 28.18
CA VAL A 841 27.79 11.39 29.07
C VAL A 841 28.03 10.76 30.43
N SER A 842 29.23 10.83 31.00
CA SER A 842 29.46 10.15 32.26
C SER A 842 28.54 10.81 33.29
N PRO A 843 27.49 10.12 33.79
CA PRO A 843 27.23 8.67 33.78
C PRO A 843 26.24 8.15 32.68
N PRO A 844 26.37 6.89 32.19
CA PRO A 844 25.58 6.32 31.08
C PRO A 844 24.08 6.46 31.20
N LEU A 845 23.44 6.99 30.15
CA LEU A 845 22.04 7.42 30.18
C LEU A 845 21.14 6.62 29.22
N ARG A 846 20.08 5.99 29.75
CA ARG A 846 19.01 5.35 28.96
C ARG A 846 17.83 6.29 28.82
N VAL A 847 17.12 6.19 27.69
CA VAL A 847 15.90 6.96 27.47
C VAL A 847 14.80 6.52 28.44
N MET A 848 13.99 7.47 28.88
CA MET A 848 12.68 7.19 29.46
C MET A 848 11.59 8.06 28.81
N ARG A 849 10.35 7.58 28.83
CA ARG A 849 9.22 8.18 28.13
C ARG A 849 7.96 8.28 29.01
N GLY A 850 7.00 9.12 28.58
CA GLY A 850 5.63 9.15 29.09
C GLY A 850 5.30 10.12 30.22
N GLY A 851 6.30 10.66 30.92
CA GLY A 851 6.05 11.52 32.07
C GLY A 851 5.67 10.72 33.32
N ALA A 852 5.26 11.41 34.38
CA ALA A 852 4.85 10.74 35.61
C ALA A 852 3.79 11.51 36.40
N TYR A 853 3.28 10.89 37.46
CA TYR A 853 2.19 11.36 38.31
C TYR A 853 2.40 12.75 38.93
N ASN A 854 3.65 13.21 39.03
CA ASN A 854 4.05 14.49 39.64
C ASN A 854 4.49 15.53 38.61
N GLN A 855 4.35 15.25 37.31
CA GLN A 855 4.79 16.13 36.23
C GLN A 855 3.65 17.00 35.68
N THR A 856 4.00 18.17 35.15
CA THR A 856 3.06 19.03 34.41
C THR A 856 2.81 18.51 33.01
N ALA A 857 1.71 18.92 32.38
CA ALA A 857 1.27 18.43 31.07
C ALA A 857 2.37 18.42 29.99
N ASP A 858 3.26 19.42 29.98
CA ASP A 858 4.36 19.53 29.00
C ASP A 858 5.32 18.34 29.00
N TYR A 859 5.43 17.64 30.14
CA TYR A 859 6.25 16.45 30.34
C TYR A 859 5.50 15.14 30.10
N LEU A 860 4.25 15.20 29.63
CA LEU A 860 3.42 14.02 29.34
C LEU A 860 3.18 13.84 27.84
N ARG A 861 3.79 14.67 26.99
CA ARG A 861 3.57 14.60 25.54
C ARG A 861 4.14 13.30 24.97
N SER A 862 3.55 12.76 23.92
CA SER A 862 3.99 11.53 23.24
C SER A 862 5.47 11.58 22.85
N ALA A 863 5.92 12.75 22.38
CA ALA A 863 7.28 13.00 21.92
C ALA A 863 8.29 13.27 23.03
N VAL A 864 7.85 13.50 24.28
CA VAL A 864 8.76 13.96 25.33
C VAL A 864 9.80 12.90 25.67
N ARG A 865 11.05 13.34 25.78
CA ARG A 865 12.19 12.48 26.10
C ARG A 865 12.79 12.92 27.42
N TRP A 866 13.18 11.95 28.23
CA TRP A 866 14.01 12.17 29.41
C TRP A 866 15.02 11.03 29.52
N ASN A 867 15.90 11.07 30.51
CA ASN A 867 16.97 10.06 30.62
C ASN A 867 17.35 9.71 32.07
N ILE A 868 17.77 8.46 32.26
CA ILE A 868 18.14 7.89 33.56
C ILE A 868 19.51 7.22 33.48
N VAL A 869 20.26 7.28 34.57
CA VAL A 869 21.50 6.52 34.71
C VAL A 869 21.24 5.02 34.62
N ALA A 870 21.93 4.34 33.70
CA ALA A 870 21.76 2.93 33.39
C ALA A 870 22.20 2.01 34.54
N THR A 871 23.20 2.43 35.32
CA THR A 871 23.76 1.62 36.40
C THR A 871 23.34 2.14 37.77
N ASN A 872 23.00 1.21 38.65
CA ASN A 872 23.00 1.46 40.08
C ASN A 872 24.48 1.51 40.53
N GLN A 873 25.11 2.68 40.58
CA GLN A 873 26.34 2.81 41.35
C GLN A 873 26.01 2.49 42.81
N LEU A 874 26.20 1.22 43.22
CA LEU A 874 26.86 0.77 44.46
C LEU A 874 26.77 -0.76 44.60
N ALA A 875 27.93 -1.40 44.61
CA ALA A 875 28.10 -2.74 45.17
C ALA A 875 27.90 -2.68 46.69
N GLY A 876 26.73 -3.08 47.17
CA GLY A 876 26.45 -3.33 48.59
C GLY A 876 26.03 -2.10 49.42
N GLY A 877 24.79 -2.11 49.91
CA GLY A 877 24.33 -1.26 51.02
C GLY A 877 24.09 0.21 50.67
N GLY A 878 22.83 0.63 50.72
CA GLY A 878 22.39 1.92 50.18
C GLY A 878 22.96 3.18 50.82
N ALA A 879 22.95 4.26 50.03
CA ALA A 879 22.44 5.56 50.47
C ALA A 879 22.08 6.49 49.28
N ILE A 880 20.79 6.81 49.16
CA ILE A 880 20.23 8.17 49.07
C ILE A 880 20.86 9.18 48.08
N THR A 881 20.61 9.06 46.77
CA THR A 881 20.74 10.24 45.87
C THR A 881 19.68 10.42 44.77
N ASN A 882 18.80 9.43 44.47
CA ASN A 882 17.76 9.57 43.43
C ASN A 882 16.31 9.36 43.91
N PHE A 883 16.02 9.64 45.20
CA PHE A 883 14.70 9.41 45.83
C PHE A 883 13.51 10.22 45.25
N SER A 884 13.73 11.07 44.25
CA SER A 884 12.78 12.10 43.80
C SER A 884 12.02 11.78 42.51
N LEU A 885 12.34 10.71 41.78
CA LEU A 885 11.77 10.51 40.44
C LEU A 885 11.14 9.11 40.25
N PRO A 886 9.84 9.06 39.89
CA PRO A 886 9.06 7.82 39.83
C PRO A 886 9.20 7.12 38.47
N TYR A 887 10.28 6.35 38.30
CA TYR A 887 10.54 5.57 37.09
C TYR A 887 10.18 4.11 37.30
N GLY A 888 9.43 3.56 36.35
CA GLY A 888 9.15 2.14 36.17
C GLY A 888 9.45 1.74 34.74
N PHE A 889 8.71 0.76 34.23
CA PHE A 889 8.88 0.28 32.86
C PHE A 889 7.67 -0.52 32.39
N ARG A 890 7.66 -0.79 31.10
CA ARG A 890 6.76 -1.72 30.43
C ARG A 890 7.56 -2.70 29.60
N VAL A 891 6.97 -3.86 29.32
CA VAL A 891 7.62 -4.95 28.57
C VAL A 891 7.08 -5.01 27.15
N ALA A 892 7.99 -5.16 26.19
CA ALA A 892 7.72 -5.47 24.79
C ALA A 892 8.14 -6.92 24.48
N VAL A 893 7.43 -7.59 23.56
CA VAL A 893 7.76 -8.94 23.10
C VAL A 893 7.80 -8.93 21.57
N PRO A 894 8.97 -9.12 20.94
CA PRO A 894 9.09 -9.20 19.49
C PRO A 894 8.29 -10.39 18.94
N GLN A 895 7.54 -10.21 17.85
CA GLN A 895 6.94 -11.36 17.16
C GLN A 895 7.99 -12.06 16.28
N ALA A 896 8.09 -13.39 16.37
CA ALA A 896 8.98 -14.13 15.48
C ALA A 896 8.48 -14.04 14.02
N THR A 897 9.41 -13.84 13.09
CA THR A 897 9.18 -13.47 11.68
C THR A 897 8.50 -14.52 10.81
N ALA A 898 8.29 -15.74 11.31
CA ALA A 898 7.55 -16.76 10.58
C ALA A 898 6.35 -17.19 11.44
N SER A 899 5.13 -16.84 11.01
CA SER A 899 3.91 -17.28 11.65
C SER A 899 3.07 -18.11 10.68
N TYR A 900 2.47 -19.18 11.18
CA TYR A 900 1.73 -20.14 10.38
C TYR A 900 0.36 -20.40 10.99
N ALA A 901 -0.61 -20.74 10.13
CA ALA A 901 -1.96 -21.02 10.57
C ALA A 901 -2.03 -22.37 11.31
N LEU A 902 -2.67 -22.37 12.47
CA LEU A 902 -3.16 -23.54 13.17
C LEU A 902 -4.68 -23.57 13.06
N THR A 903 -5.25 -24.72 12.74
CA THR A 903 -6.68 -24.98 12.86
C THR A 903 -6.87 -26.15 13.82
N VAL A 904 -7.67 -25.99 14.87
CA VAL A 904 -7.94 -27.10 15.81
C VAL A 904 -9.41 -27.51 15.73
N VAL A 905 -9.67 -28.63 15.06
CA VAL A 905 -11.00 -29.18 14.90
C VAL A 905 -11.38 -29.95 16.16
N ASN A 906 -12.58 -29.67 16.70
CA ASN A 906 -13.08 -30.21 17.97
C ASN A 906 -12.22 -29.86 19.19
N GLY A 907 -11.51 -28.72 19.18
CA GLY A 907 -10.79 -28.19 20.35
C GLY A 907 -11.68 -27.33 21.26
N ALA A 908 -11.29 -27.21 22.54
CA ALA A 908 -11.90 -26.33 23.55
C ALA A 908 -11.08 -25.06 23.82
N ILE A 909 -9.77 -25.10 23.58
CA ILE A 909 -8.82 -24.00 23.77
C ILE A 909 -7.90 -23.93 22.55
N ASN A 910 -7.42 -22.74 22.22
CA ASN A 910 -6.54 -22.51 21.05
C ASN A 910 -7.11 -23.14 19.77
N THR A 911 -8.41 -22.91 19.51
CA THR A 911 -9.19 -23.59 18.46
C THR A 911 -8.76 -23.25 17.02
N GLY A 912 -7.87 -22.27 16.87
CA GLY A 912 -7.20 -21.89 15.63
C GLY A 912 -6.57 -20.50 15.74
N GLY A 913 -5.74 -20.11 14.78
CA GLY A 913 -5.07 -18.81 14.76
C GLY A 913 -3.77 -18.82 13.94
N VAL A 914 -3.08 -17.69 13.88
CA VAL A 914 -1.76 -17.57 13.23
C VAL A 914 -0.69 -17.42 14.30
N PHE A 915 0.18 -18.41 14.42
CA PHE A 915 1.15 -18.50 15.51
C PHE A 915 2.57 -18.52 14.97
N ALA A 916 3.47 -17.84 15.67
CA ALA A 916 4.90 -17.85 15.37
C ALA A 916 5.49 -19.28 15.48
N VAL A 917 6.46 -19.61 14.62
CA VAL A 917 7.25 -20.84 14.76
C VAL A 917 7.87 -20.91 16.14
N GLY A 918 7.79 -22.08 16.77
CA GLY A 918 8.30 -22.32 18.12
C GLY A 918 7.33 -21.95 19.24
N THR A 919 6.20 -21.29 18.94
CA THR A 919 5.18 -20.98 19.96
C THR A 919 4.62 -22.28 20.55
N THR A 920 4.65 -22.41 21.87
CA THR A 920 4.07 -23.57 22.56
C THR A 920 2.62 -23.27 22.95
N LEU A 921 1.70 -24.15 22.56
CA LEU A 921 0.26 -24.00 22.67
C LEU A 921 -0.32 -25.22 23.39
N GLY A 922 -1.07 -25.00 24.48
CA GLY A 922 -1.86 -26.05 25.09
C GLY A 922 -3.08 -26.37 24.21
N LEU A 923 -3.30 -27.63 23.87
CA LEU A 923 -4.55 -28.06 23.25
C LEU A 923 -5.46 -28.71 24.30
N SER A 924 -6.77 -28.70 24.08
CA SER A 924 -7.72 -29.52 24.83
C SER A 924 -8.86 -29.88 23.90
N PRO A 925 -9.34 -31.14 23.88
CA PRO A 925 -10.53 -31.49 23.11
C PRO A 925 -11.75 -30.80 23.72
N ALA A 926 -12.74 -30.52 22.88
CA ALA A 926 -14.09 -30.21 23.31
C ALA A 926 -14.68 -31.37 24.14
N PRO A 927 -15.78 -31.14 24.87
CA PRO A 927 -16.49 -32.22 25.55
C PRO A 927 -16.84 -33.34 24.56
N ALA A 928 -16.47 -34.58 24.90
CA ALA A 928 -16.76 -35.73 24.04
C ALA A 928 -18.28 -35.94 23.92
N PRO A 929 -18.80 -36.30 22.73
CA PRO A 929 -20.19 -36.72 22.57
C PRO A 929 -20.54 -37.90 23.50
N ALA A 930 -21.81 -37.99 23.89
CA ALA A 930 -22.28 -39.05 24.79
C ALA A 930 -21.92 -40.46 24.28
N GLY A 931 -21.29 -41.28 25.12
CA GLY A 931 -20.83 -42.64 24.78
C GLY A 931 -19.45 -42.69 24.09
N MET A 932 -18.77 -41.55 23.95
CA MET A 932 -17.41 -41.46 23.42
C MET A 932 -16.44 -40.85 24.45
N LYS A 933 -15.16 -41.16 24.28
CA LYS A 933 -14.02 -40.56 25.00
C LYS A 933 -13.01 -40.01 24.01
N PHE A 934 -12.16 -39.08 24.45
CA PHE A 934 -11.02 -38.63 23.65
C PHE A 934 -10.14 -39.83 23.27
N GLY A 935 -9.82 -39.95 21.98
CA GLY A 935 -8.93 -40.97 21.45
C GLY A 935 -7.54 -40.41 21.18
N VAL A 936 -7.44 -39.56 20.15
CA VAL A 936 -6.15 -39.06 19.65
C VAL A 936 -6.31 -37.71 18.95
N TRP A 937 -5.23 -36.92 18.94
CA TRP A 937 -5.06 -35.76 18.07
C TRP A 937 -4.48 -36.18 16.73
N GLN A 938 -5.23 -35.98 15.65
CA GLN A 938 -4.77 -36.20 14.28
C GLN A 938 -4.16 -34.90 13.73
N VAL A 939 -2.99 -35.00 13.10
CA VAL A 939 -2.22 -33.84 12.60
C VAL A 939 -2.12 -33.89 11.08
N ASN A 940 -2.35 -32.76 10.42
CA ASN A 940 -2.22 -32.61 8.97
C ASN A 940 -1.47 -31.30 8.63
N PRO A 941 -0.36 -31.33 7.84
CA PRO A 941 0.29 -32.51 7.28
C PRO A 941 0.93 -33.41 8.33
N ALA A 942 0.96 -34.72 8.06
CA ALA A 942 1.58 -35.70 8.93
C ALA A 942 3.12 -35.57 8.93
N GLY A 943 3.77 -36.04 10.01
CA GLY A 943 5.24 -36.05 10.10
C GLY A 943 5.89 -34.72 10.53
N LEU A 944 5.10 -33.71 10.90
CA LEU A 944 5.61 -32.46 11.44
C LEU A 944 6.22 -32.66 12.84
N SER A 945 7.34 -31.97 13.11
CA SER A 945 7.90 -31.88 14.46
C SER A 945 7.10 -30.85 15.27
N LEU A 946 6.28 -31.33 16.19
CA LEU A 946 5.36 -30.52 17.00
C LEU A 946 5.87 -30.27 18.43
N GLY A 947 7.17 -30.45 18.65
CA GLY A 947 7.82 -30.30 19.94
C GLY A 947 7.72 -31.53 20.83
N ALA A 948 8.63 -31.64 21.81
CA ALA A 948 8.71 -32.78 22.72
C ALA A 948 7.50 -32.91 23.67
N GLY A 949 6.72 -31.84 23.83
CA GLY A 949 5.49 -31.81 24.63
C GLY A 949 4.24 -32.31 23.89
N PHE A 950 4.32 -32.56 22.59
CA PHE A 950 3.18 -33.00 21.80
C PHE A 950 3.09 -34.52 21.75
N ALA A 951 2.22 -35.08 22.58
CA ALA A 951 1.83 -36.48 22.52
C ALA A 951 0.37 -36.58 22.04
N PRO A 952 0.10 -37.11 20.84
CA PRO A 952 -1.23 -37.07 20.25
C PRO A 952 -2.27 -37.87 21.05
N ASN A 953 -1.85 -38.82 21.90
CA ASN A 953 -2.74 -39.63 22.73
C ASN A 953 -3.09 -38.98 24.09
N ILE A 954 -2.52 -37.80 24.39
CA ILE A 954 -2.83 -37.04 25.60
C ILE A 954 -3.93 -36.03 25.25
N ALA A 955 -4.96 -35.91 26.09
CA ALA A 955 -6.05 -34.96 25.85
C ALA A 955 -5.54 -33.50 25.84
N GLN A 956 -4.58 -33.18 26.70
CA GLN A 956 -4.00 -31.84 26.80
C GLN A 956 -2.50 -31.81 26.46
N PRO A 957 -2.11 -31.99 25.18
CA PRO A 957 -0.72 -31.91 24.77
C PRO A 957 -0.27 -30.46 24.64
N LEU A 958 1.04 -30.25 24.66
CA LEU A 958 1.67 -28.98 24.31
C LEU A 958 2.17 -29.06 22.87
N LEU A 959 1.51 -28.34 21.97
CA LEU A 959 1.87 -28.20 20.57
C LEU A 959 2.90 -27.07 20.41
N THR A 960 4.10 -27.38 19.94
CA THR A 960 5.03 -26.36 19.46
C THR A 960 4.80 -26.11 17.97
N MET A 961 4.51 -24.87 17.60
CA MET A 961 4.17 -24.51 16.22
C MET A 961 5.35 -24.72 15.26
N PRO A 962 5.19 -25.50 14.18
CA PRO A 962 6.22 -25.74 13.19
C PRO A 962 6.30 -24.60 12.17
N ALA A 963 7.33 -24.63 11.31
CA ALA A 963 7.48 -23.72 10.17
C ALA A 963 6.53 -24.04 9.00
N SER A 964 5.28 -24.40 9.31
CA SER A 964 4.25 -24.75 8.33
C SER A 964 2.87 -24.58 8.94
N ALA A 965 1.86 -24.28 8.11
CA ALA A 965 0.48 -24.35 8.57
C ALA A 965 0.10 -25.81 8.90
N LEU A 966 -0.74 -26.01 9.90
CA LEU A 966 -1.28 -27.33 10.22
C LEU A 966 -2.71 -27.30 10.74
N THR A 967 -3.39 -28.42 10.57
CA THR A 967 -4.67 -28.72 11.22
C THR A 967 -4.46 -29.83 12.24
N VAL A 968 -4.98 -29.65 13.45
CA VAL A 968 -5.01 -30.66 14.51
C VAL A 968 -6.46 -31.00 14.82
N THR A 969 -6.84 -32.27 14.79
CA THR A 969 -8.24 -32.70 14.98
C THR A 969 -8.35 -33.61 16.19
N ALA A 970 -9.19 -33.27 17.17
CA ALA A 970 -9.53 -34.20 18.25
C ALA A 970 -10.47 -35.27 17.71
N VAL A 971 -10.00 -36.52 17.75
CA VAL A 971 -10.76 -37.71 17.36
C VAL A 971 -11.31 -38.36 18.63
N TYR A 972 -12.64 -38.52 18.69
CA TYR A 972 -13.31 -39.25 19.76
C TYR A 972 -13.54 -40.71 19.36
N ILE A 973 -13.42 -41.61 20.33
CA ILE A 973 -13.62 -43.05 20.17
C ILE A 973 -14.71 -43.55 21.13
N PRO A 974 -15.45 -44.62 20.79
CA PRO A 974 -16.40 -45.23 21.72
C PRO A 974 -15.72 -45.68 23.02
N GLU A 975 -16.43 -45.62 24.15
CA GLU A 975 -15.85 -46.00 25.44
C GLU A 975 -15.39 -47.48 25.50
N SER A 976 -16.05 -48.38 24.74
CA SER A 976 -15.71 -49.80 24.61
C SER A 976 -14.70 -50.08 23.48
N SER A 977 -13.40 -49.95 23.76
CA SER A 977 -12.31 -50.08 22.78
C SER A 977 -11.95 -51.54 22.38
N ALA A 978 -12.87 -52.49 22.46
CA ALA A 978 -12.62 -53.87 22.03
C ALA A 978 -12.89 -54.01 20.52
N GLY A 979 -11.84 -54.29 19.74
CA GLY A 979 -11.96 -54.67 18.32
C GLY A 979 -11.70 -53.57 17.29
N LEU A 980 -10.99 -52.49 17.63
CA LEU A 980 -10.58 -51.45 16.67
C LEU A 980 -9.11 -51.59 16.25
N TYR A 981 -8.85 -51.56 14.94
CA TYR A 981 -7.57 -51.72 14.27
C TYR A 981 -7.14 -50.42 13.59
N ARG A 982 -5.84 -50.10 13.67
CA ARG A 982 -5.22 -48.96 12.99
C ARG A 982 -4.94 -49.31 11.53
N PHE A 983 -5.40 -48.49 10.60
CA PHE A 983 -5.12 -48.62 9.17
C PHE A 983 -4.38 -47.39 8.67
N VAL A 984 -3.25 -47.59 7.98
CA VAL A 984 -2.42 -46.53 7.39
C VAL A 984 -2.18 -46.85 5.92
N GLN A 985 -2.64 -45.98 5.03
CA GLN A 985 -2.32 -45.97 3.59
C GLN A 985 -1.22 -44.94 3.35
N ASN A 986 -0.14 -45.34 2.67
CA ASN A 986 0.96 -44.44 2.32
C ASN A 986 0.96 -44.21 0.81
N ASP A 987 0.70 -42.97 0.39
CA ASP A 987 0.71 -42.54 -1.00
C ASP A 987 1.93 -41.64 -1.28
N PRO A 988 2.35 -41.47 -2.55
CA PRO A 988 3.46 -40.57 -2.91
C PRO A 988 3.21 -39.10 -2.52
N ASP A 989 1.94 -38.68 -2.47
CA ASP A 989 1.53 -37.30 -2.18
C ASP A 989 1.09 -37.08 -0.71
N GLY A 990 1.16 -38.12 0.13
CA GLY A 990 0.77 -38.05 1.55
C GLY A 990 0.35 -39.40 2.14
N SER A 991 0.24 -39.50 3.47
CA SER A 991 -0.30 -40.70 4.13
C SER A 991 -1.69 -40.44 4.70
N PHE A 992 -2.58 -41.43 4.59
CA PHE A 992 -3.93 -41.41 5.12
C PHE A 992 -4.05 -42.46 6.24
N GLU A 993 -4.46 -42.03 7.45
CA GLU A 993 -4.64 -42.91 8.61
C GLU A 993 -6.10 -42.91 9.08
N SER A 994 -6.62 -44.10 9.38
CA SER A 994 -7.96 -44.30 9.93
C SER A 994 -8.00 -45.45 10.94
N TRP A 995 -9.01 -45.46 11.82
CA TRP A 995 -9.23 -46.52 12.80
C TRP A 995 -10.54 -47.25 12.46
N ARG A 996 -10.48 -48.58 12.32
CA ARG A 996 -11.56 -49.44 11.79
C ARG A 996 -11.92 -50.55 12.76
N ALA A 997 -13.19 -50.94 12.83
CA ALA A 997 -13.56 -52.13 13.59
C ALA A 997 -13.10 -53.42 12.87
N GLY A 998 -12.77 -54.46 13.63
CA GLY A 998 -12.41 -55.77 13.08
C GLY A 998 -13.56 -56.37 12.30
N GLY A 999 -13.34 -56.60 11.00
CA GLY A 999 -14.37 -57.11 10.07
C GLY A 999 -15.16 -56.03 9.33
N GLU A 1000 -14.87 -54.74 9.57
CA GLU A 1000 -15.40 -53.62 8.78
C GLU A 1000 -14.78 -53.64 7.37
N ALA A 1001 -15.62 -53.64 6.33
CA ALA A 1001 -15.19 -53.52 4.94
C ALA A 1001 -15.13 -52.05 4.53
N PHE A 1002 -14.05 -51.65 3.86
CA PHE A 1002 -13.87 -50.31 3.32
C PHE A 1002 -13.01 -50.40 2.05
N THR A 1003 -13.11 -49.38 1.20
CA THR A 1003 -12.39 -49.31 -0.08
C THR A 1003 -11.20 -48.38 0.05
N ILE A 1004 -10.08 -48.75 -0.57
CA ILE A 1004 -8.93 -47.88 -0.79
C ILE A 1004 -8.63 -47.77 -2.29
N THR A 1005 -8.10 -46.62 -2.69
CA THR A 1005 -7.83 -46.33 -4.11
C THR A 1005 -6.42 -45.80 -4.27
N ALA A 1006 -5.73 -46.27 -5.30
CA ALA A 1006 -4.40 -45.79 -5.64
C ALA A 1006 -4.48 -44.37 -6.21
N PRO A 1007 -3.56 -43.47 -5.84
CA PRO A 1007 -3.48 -42.15 -6.44
C PRO A 1007 -3.21 -42.24 -7.94
N ALA A 1008 -3.67 -41.22 -8.68
CA ALA A 1008 -3.45 -41.15 -10.11
C ALA A 1008 -1.93 -41.14 -10.42
N PRO A 1009 -1.42 -42.06 -11.26
CA PRO A 1009 0.01 -42.10 -11.53
C PRO A 1009 0.46 -40.87 -12.32
N ALA A 1010 1.67 -40.38 -12.03
CA ALA A 1010 2.29 -39.28 -12.78
C ALA A 1010 2.38 -39.60 -14.29
N PRO A 1011 2.39 -38.59 -15.18
CA PRO A 1011 2.49 -38.81 -16.62
C PRO A 1011 3.69 -39.71 -16.98
N GLY A 1012 3.41 -40.84 -17.64
CA GLY A 1012 4.42 -41.83 -18.02
C GLY A 1012 4.63 -42.99 -17.03
N TYR A 1013 3.94 -42.99 -15.88
CA TYR A 1013 3.96 -44.07 -14.89
C TYR A 1013 2.61 -44.80 -14.83
N ARG A 1014 2.61 -46.02 -14.28
CA ARG A 1014 1.38 -46.79 -13.99
C ARG A 1014 1.45 -47.38 -12.58
N PHE A 1015 0.30 -47.59 -11.97
CA PHE A 1015 0.21 -48.38 -10.72
C PHE A 1015 0.81 -49.77 -10.94
N SER A 1016 1.61 -50.23 -9.98
CA SER A 1016 2.24 -51.55 -10.03
C SER A 1016 1.58 -52.50 -9.03
N SER A 1017 1.70 -52.20 -7.73
CA SER A 1017 1.15 -53.02 -6.65
C SER A 1017 1.17 -52.27 -5.31
N TRP A 1018 0.27 -52.65 -4.40
CA TRP A 1018 0.29 -52.28 -3.00
C TRP A 1018 1.30 -53.13 -2.21
N THR A 1019 1.93 -52.53 -1.20
CA THR A 1019 2.75 -53.24 -0.23
C THR A 1019 2.07 -53.23 1.14
N VAL A 1020 1.87 -54.41 1.73
CA VAL A 1020 1.19 -54.56 3.03
C VAL A 1020 2.20 -54.74 4.14
N THR A 1021 2.10 -53.92 5.19
CA THR A 1021 2.95 -53.99 6.38
C THR A 1021 2.09 -54.04 7.65
N PRO A 1022 2.32 -55.00 8.58
CA PRO A 1022 3.34 -56.05 8.53
C PRO A 1022 3.06 -57.09 7.44
N ALA A 1023 4.12 -57.68 6.90
CA ALA A 1023 4.01 -58.73 5.89
C ALA A 1023 3.18 -59.90 6.43
N GLY A 1024 2.14 -60.29 5.71
CA GLY A 1024 1.21 -61.35 6.12
C GLY A 1024 -0.03 -60.89 6.89
N ALA A 1025 -0.27 -59.58 7.03
CA ALA A 1025 -1.54 -59.08 7.56
C ALA A 1025 -2.72 -59.54 6.68
N ASN A 1026 -3.73 -60.15 7.29
CA ASN A 1026 -4.93 -60.59 6.60
C ASN A 1026 -5.90 -59.42 6.44
N LEU A 1027 -5.95 -58.84 5.23
CA LEU A 1027 -6.85 -57.73 4.86
C LEU A 1027 -8.19 -58.22 4.28
N GLY A 1028 -8.49 -59.52 4.39
CA GLY A 1028 -9.71 -60.11 3.88
C GLY A 1028 -9.66 -60.46 2.39
N ALA A 1029 -10.66 -61.23 1.93
CA ALA A 1029 -10.71 -61.78 0.57
C ALA A 1029 -10.97 -60.76 -0.54
N GLY A 1030 -11.37 -59.52 -0.18
CA GLY A 1030 -11.59 -58.44 -1.13
C GLY A 1030 -10.32 -57.69 -1.54
N PHE A 1031 -9.23 -57.83 -0.78
CA PHE A 1031 -7.99 -57.10 -1.05
C PHE A 1031 -7.10 -57.84 -2.05
N THR A 1032 -6.75 -57.18 -3.15
CA THR A 1032 -5.76 -57.68 -4.13
C THR A 1032 -4.65 -56.67 -4.34
N ALA A 1033 -3.40 -57.04 -4.04
CA ALA A 1033 -2.26 -56.13 -4.10
C ALA A 1033 -2.06 -55.48 -5.49
N ASP A 1034 -2.57 -56.07 -6.57
CA ASP A 1034 -2.35 -55.59 -7.94
C ASP A 1034 -3.51 -54.75 -8.51
N ALA A 1035 -4.56 -54.45 -7.72
CA ALA A 1035 -5.69 -53.65 -8.17
C ALA A 1035 -5.58 -52.17 -7.75
N ILE A 1036 -6.02 -51.28 -8.65
CA ILE A 1036 -6.06 -49.82 -8.44
C ILE A 1036 -7.07 -49.45 -7.34
N GLU A 1037 -8.12 -50.24 -7.17
CA GLU A 1037 -9.15 -50.07 -6.15
C GLU A 1037 -9.41 -51.44 -5.50
N THR A 1038 -9.42 -51.50 -4.17
CA THR A 1038 -9.56 -52.74 -3.38
C THR A 1038 -10.43 -52.56 -2.16
#